data_AF-A0A5C6AES0-F1
#
_entry.id   AF-A0A5C6AES0-F1
#
_cell.length_a   1.000
_cell.length_b   1.000
_cell.length_c   1.000
_cell.angle_alpha   90.00
_cell.angle_beta   90.00
_cell.angle_gamma   90.00
#
_symmetry.space_group_name_H-M   'P 1'
#
loop_
_entity.id
_entity.type
_entity.pdbx_description
1 polymer ?
#
loop_
_entity_poly.entity_id
_entity_poly.type
_entity_poly.pdbx_seq_one_letter_code
_entity_poly.pdbx_strand_id
1 'polypeptide(L)'
;MNQRRLLFVFAVIGGCLATAAAPAQILESDWNAALTGAQSWQVNANWSTPAFPDDPGRVDSNMVVISDVVGANLSVALGGNLNLDVGATDVTVAGLRLGGTAGAVTTTVSAQPGGRLVFENNESNDNTDPDNVIPAYNFGRPLIVSDGVPGSTNIISAPIYFTEPVDVGSYGDRTTKNDLLISGPITFGGTEAGASLNMEAAGRTLTLTSDMVVDDVFTAAESNPIDFAFNSSTESKGTLLLEGVISGTGSLQIGPRPGSSSSSSAVISRANTFTGGFRQGKVTLTVANDAAFGTGTVRQITATNSLGTNLVSDNDNRVIANNMQLAQYVTIKGEHSLTWAGDVAQTNARGWINLLPEGKTFFLTGTQYADDQTPPDTGAIPGSDTQYFFDGSGKTVVTGALRDHADGEAVQRSFGKRGTGAVYLQGSVQGTPNLSSYSGFTYIQGGNLHLAGVAELGQTIALKSTGGAIGLDNGTVTGPDSASFLQRFNSRAQAPLTLQGDLKRTDDFASGGLMLTASESATNLNFTTGNLANAADMSVAAPEQGMTYTGTITPANATYRLGGGAGVITLPNANQLTGANSLVVMNGHDFEDRQGLGGVRITATNNYTGGTRIQGRSMNTNQDAAAVDGGVPAGGQYNGSTLTVTSLANGGVASGIGSSSSAAANLHLQGGTLRYEGAATTTDRLFTIGTRGATLDASGSGALVFSNAGALTIDTAEARSGVTSGPAFGFETGTTPASTSVAYNIADTSDLVPGMQIAGNFLTESASDDDMTITITGIQSPTRVQFSDPLGPFVNFGATPSTLTFIDVARTFTLTGSNTGNNVLKPIIADSPTNVVNLDKTGAGKWILQGANTYTGDTTIESGVLSITNSFLADAADVSIDAGAIFDLSFAGTDTIGALFLDGASKPMGTYGAIGSGAQFETSFLTGTGLLGVTAVVDSLVTGDYNNDGIVNAADYTVWRDNEGAAAGTLPNDLTGGTIGPAQYTQWKDNYGSTTPAAAALSAAVPEPTALLLATLTALAASCRRRGA
;
A
#
# COMPACT_ATOMS: atom_id res chain seq x y z
N MET A 1 -42.85 -42.70 -5.42
CA MET A 1 -43.33 -41.76 -4.38
C MET A 1 -42.59 -40.45 -4.62
N ASN A 2 -43.00 -39.71 -5.65
CA ASN A 2 -43.93 -38.56 -5.62
C ASN A 2 -43.30 -37.35 -4.92
N GLN A 3 -43.05 -36.19 -5.54
CA GLN A 3 -43.04 -35.74 -6.93
C GLN A 3 -42.25 -34.40 -6.95
N ARG A 4 -41.65 -34.06 -8.09
CA ARG A 4 -40.95 -32.79 -8.39
C ARG A 4 -41.91 -31.58 -8.42
N ARG A 5 -41.43 -30.35 -8.14
CA ARG A 5 -41.35 -29.19 -9.08
C ARG A 5 -41.40 -27.78 -8.43
N LEU A 6 -40.56 -26.91 -9.00
CA LEU A 6 -40.74 -25.49 -9.36
C LEU A 6 -40.74 -24.38 -8.29
N LEU A 7 -39.65 -23.61 -8.32
CA LEU A 7 -39.59 -22.16 -8.59
C LEU A 7 -40.94 -21.50 -8.97
N PHE A 8 -41.37 -20.48 -8.22
CA PHE A 8 -41.98 -19.27 -8.77
C PHE A 8 -41.92 -18.13 -7.74
N VAL A 9 -41.14 -17.11 -8.10
CA VAL A 9 -41.22 -15.74 -7.58
C VAL A 9 -42.63 -15.22 -7.89
N PHE A 10 -43.35 -14.79 -6.86
CA PHE A 10 -44.42 -13.80 -6.96
C PHE A 10 -44.07 -12.66 -6.02
N ALA A 11 -43.42 -11.63 -6.57
CA ALA A 11 -43.43 -10.30 -5.99
C ALA A 11 -44.86 -9.75 -6.12
N VAL A 12 -45.64 -9.82 -5.04
CA VAL A 12 -46.82 -8.96 -4.89
C VAL A 12 -46.37 -7.77 -4.05
N ILE A 13 -46.41 -6.62 -4.70
CA ILE A 13 -46.30 -5.28 -4.14
C ILE A 13 -47.36 -5.14 -3.04
N GLY A 14 -46.96 -5.37 -1.79
CA GLY A 14 -47.60 -4.81 -0.62
C GLY A 14 -46.81 -3.57 -0.26
N GLY A 15 -47.40 -2.39 -0.44
CA GLY A 15 -46.78 -1.13 -0.04
C GLY A 15 -46.42 -1.17 1.43
N CYS A 16 -45.14 -1.40 1.72
CA CYS A 16 -44.58 -1.08 3.02
C CYS A 16 -44.45 0.44 3.03
N LEU A 17 -45.46 1.11 3.58
CA LEU A 17 -45.29 2.43 4.15
C LEU A 17 -44.03 2.36 4.99
N ALA A 18 -42.97 3.07 4.58
CA ALA A 18 -41.85 3.35 5.45
C ALA A 18 -42.43 4.08 6.66
N THR A 19 -42.72 3.33 7.72
CA THR A 19 -42.89 3.90 9.05
C THR A 19 -41.54 4.50 9.38
N ALA A 20 -41.49 5.82 9.47
CA ALA A 20 -40.32 6.54 9.96
C ALA A 20 -39.80 5.83 11.21
N ALA A 21 -38.51 5.48 11.21
CA ALA A 21 -37.86 5.01 12.43
C ALA A 21 -38.12 6.06 13.53
N ALA A 22 -38.59 5.62 14.68
CA ALA A 22 -38.78 6.52 15.82
C ALA A 22 -37.42 7.19 16.13
N PRO A 23 -37.34 8.54 16.24
CA PRO A 23 -36.12 9.20 16.63
C PRO A 23 -35.66 8.72 18.01
N ALA A 24 -34.34 8.61 18.21
CA ALA A 24 -33.72 8.21 19.46
C ALA A 24 -34.22 9.04 20.66
N GLN A 25 -34.43 8.40 21.82
CA GLN A 25 -35.07 8.95 23.02
C GLN A 25 -34.15 9.85 23.87
N ILE A 26 -33.70 10.99 23.33
CA ILE A 26 -33.12 12.08 24.16
C ILE A 26 -34.15 13.18 24.38
N LEU A 27 -34.44 13.46 25.65
CA LEU A 27 -35.23 14.61 26.07
C LEU A 27 -34.28 15.79 26.30
N GLU A 28 -34.22 16.68 25.32
CA GLU A 28 -33.25 17.75 25.26
C GLU A 28 -33.81 19.07 25.80
N SER A 29 -33.16 19.63 26.83
CA SER A 29 -33.47 20.94 27.40
C SER A 29 -32.69 22.03 26.68
N ASP A 30 -33.40 22.93 26.01
CA ASP A 30 -32.82 24.09 25.33
C ASP A 30 -32.51 25.21 26.32
N TRP A 31 -31.33 25.81 26.19
CA TRP A 31 -30.97 27.01 26.90
C TRP A 31 -31.79 28.23 26.43
N ASN A 32 -32.18 29.11 27.35
CA ASN A 32 -32.78 30.38 26.99
C ASN A 32 -31.78 31.29 26.28
N ALA A 33 -31.92 31.42 24.95
CA ALA A 33 -31.02 32.17 24.09
C ALA A 33 -30.82 33.66 24.46
N ALA A 34 -31.73 34.25 25.25
CA ALA A 34 -31.59 35.62 25.74
C ALA A 34 -30.58 35.77 26.90
N LEU A 35 -30.19 34.66 27.54
CA LEU A 35 -29.28 34.65 28.69
C LEU A 35 -27.84 34.38 28.22
N THR A 36 -27.01 35.43 28.27
CA THR A 36 -25.58 35.40 27.93
C THR A 36 -24.73 35.86 29.13
N GLY A 37 -23.41 35.82 29.01
CA GLY A 37 -22.48 36.18 30.08
C GLY A 37 -22.37 35.08 31.13
N ALA A 38 -22.05 35.46 32.37
CA ALA A 38 -21.97 34.52 33.49
C ALA A 38 -23.36 34.10 33.95
N GLN A 39 -23.64 32.80 33.93
CA GLN A 39 -24.95 32.20 34.23
C GLN A 39 -24.77 30.95 35.10
N SER A 40 -25.84 30.48 35.72
CA SER A 40 -25.85 29.25 36.53
C SER A 40 -26.73 28.19 35.87
N TRP A 41 -26.23 26.95 35.85
CA TRP A 41 -26.89 25.79 35.28
C TRP A 41 -28.13 25.39 36.08
N GLN A 42 -28.03 25.36 37.40
CA GLN A 42 -29.07 24.87 38.33
C GLN A 42 -30.18 25.91 38.57
N VAL A 43 -30.69 26.52 37.50
CA VAL A 43 -31.78 27.50 37.54
C VAL A 43 -32.86 27.06 36.55
N ASN A 44 -33.95 26.50 37.07
CA ASN A 44 -35.07 25.99 36.27
C ASN A 44 -35.56 26.94 35.17
N ALA A 45 -35.62 28.25 35.47
CA ALA A 45 -36.14 29.26 34.54
C ALA A 45 -35.21 29.56 33.34
N ASN A 46 -33.97 29.06 33.36
CA ASN A 46 -32.99 29.26 32.30
C ASN A 46 -33.11 28.22 31.17
N TRP A 47 -33.88 27.16 31.39
CA TRP A 47 -34.01 26.01 30.48
C TRP A 47 -35.45 25.86 29.98
N SER A 48 -35.61 25.21 28.83
CA SER A 48 -36.91 24.71 28.38
C SER A 48 -37.34 23.49 29.22
N THR A 49 -38.27 22.68 28.74
CA THR A 49 -38.67 21.44 29.43
C THR A 49 -37.85 20.26 28.91
N PRO A 50 -37.25 19.45 29.79
CA PRO A 50 -37.35 19.45 31.25
C PRO A 50 -36.58 20.61 31.88
N ALA A 51 -37.05 21.06 33.05
CA ALA A 51 -36.33 22.06 33.85
C ALA A 51 -34.91 21.55 34.19
N PHE A 52 -33.98 22.44 34.59
CA PHE A 52 -32.52 22.26 34.43
C PHE A 52 -32.04 20.80 34.24
N PRO A 53 -31.35 20.48 33.14
CA PRO A 53 -31.02 19.09 32.80
C PRO A 53 -30.04 18.51 33.83
N ASP A 54 -30.49 17.47 34.55
CA ASP A 54 -29.76 16.68 35.54
C ASP A 54 -30.46 15.32 35.78
N ASP A 55 -29.76 14.20 35.53
CA ASP A 55 -30.26 12.81 35.68
C ASP A 55 -29.30 11.93 36.51
N PRO A 56 -29.12 12.19 37.83
CA PRO A 56 -28.11 11.51 38.62
C PRO A 56 -28.47 10.06 38.98
N GLY A 57 -27.56 9.12 38.71
CA GLY A 57 -27.64 7.74 39.20
C GLY A 57 -28.69 6.89 38.48
N ARG A 58 -28.78 7.03 37.15
CA ARG A 58 -29.71 6.28 36.32
C ARG A 58 -29.43 4.78 36.37
N VAL A 59 -30.36 4.01 36.96
CA VAL A 59 -30.30 2.54 37.01
C VAL A 59 -31.60 1.97 36.46
N ASP A 60 -31.65 1.67 35.16
CA ASP A 60 -32.78 0.93 34.59
C ASP A 60 -32.58 -0.58 34.77
N SER A 61 -32.98 -1.07 35.94
CA SER A 61 -32.93 -2.50 36.26
C SER A 61 -34.17 -3.28 35.81
N ASN A 62 -35.19 -2.62 35.22
CA ASN A 62 -36.44 -3.23 34.79
C ASN A 62 -36.85 -2.71 33.40
N MET A 63 -36.35 -3.40 32.37
CA MET A 63 -36.40 -3.10 30.93
C MET A 63 -37.79 -3.09 30.26
N VAL A 64 -38.84 -2.62 30.93
CA VAL A 64 -40.22 -2.63 30.41
C VAL A 64 -40.69 -1.24 29.99
N VAL A 65 -40.06 -0.16 30.49
CA VAL A 65 -40.37 1.23 30.11
C VAL A 65 -39.08 2.06 30.05
N ILE A 66 -38.59 2.33 28.84
CA ILE A 66 -37.43 3.22 28.62
C ILE A 66 -37.89 4.68 28.74
N SER A 67 -37.47 5.37 29.79
CA SER A 67 -37.62 6.83 29.89
C SER A 67 -36.61 7.54 28.99
N ASP A 68 -36.93 8.71 28.44
CA ASP A 68 -35.94 9.47 27.66
C ASP A 68 -34.72 9.84 28.53
N VAL A 69 -33.52 9.87 27.93
CA VAL A 69 -32.31 10.35 28.59
C VAL A 69 -32.24 11.87 28.56
N VAL A 70 -31.65 12.50 29.58
CA VAL A 70 -31.63 13.97 29.70
C VAL A 70 -30.45 14.58 28.95
N GLY A 71 -30.74 15.47 28.00
CA GLY A 71 -29.77 16.24 27.25
C GLY A 71 -29.78 17.74 27.57
N ALA A 72 -28.63 18.38 27.48
CA ALA A 72 -28.47 19.83 27.61
C ALA A 72 -28.07 20.46 26.27
N ASN A 73 -28.92 21.34 25.73
CA ASN A 73 -28.64 22.06 24.50
C ASN A 73 -28.33 23.53 24.75
N LEU A 74 -27.03 23.86 24.79
CA LEU A 74 -26.55 25.24 24.80
C LEU A 74 -26.40 25.81 23.38
N SER A 75 -26.58 24.98 22.34
CA SER A 75 -26.44 25.39 20.95
C SER A 75 -27.70 26.04 20.40
N VAL A 76 -27.93 27.27 20.85
CA VAL A 76 -29.09 28.09 20.51
C VAL A 76 -28.66 29.40 19.86
N ALA A 77 -29.63 30.23 19.46
CA ALA A 77 -29.40 31.53 18.83
C ALA A 77 -28.88 32.60 19.81
N LEU A 78 -27.73 32.33 20.45
CA LEU A 78 -27.10 33.17 21.47
C LEU A 78 -26.73 34.55 20.92
N GLY A 79 -27.10 35.59 21.66
CA GLY A 79 -26.75 36.99 21.34
C GLY A 79 -25.31 37.39 21.73
N GLY A 80 -24.52 36.49 22.33
CA GLY A 80 -23.17 36.75 22.83
C GLY A 80 -22.58 35.56 23.58
N ASN A 81 -21.37 35.70 24.12
CA ASN A 81 -20.66 34.64 24.85
C ASN A 81 -21.46 34.16 26.08
N LEU A 82 -21.41 32.87 26.38
CA LEU A 82 -22.04 32.23 27.54
C LEU A 82 -20.97 31.56 28.40
N ASN A 83 -20.95 31.85 29.70
CA ASN A 83 -20.17 31.12 30.70
C ASN A 83 -21.12 30.55 31.75
N LEU A 84 -21.31 29.24 31.73
CA LEU A 84 -22.32 28.54 32.51
C LEU A 84 -21.67 27.74 33.63
N ASP A 85 -21.98 28.11 34.88
CA ASP A 85 -21.49 27.44 36.09
C ASP A 85 -22.45 26.30 36.51
N VAL A 86 -21.96 25.05 36.53
CA VAL A 86 -22.73 23.86 36.96
C VAL A 86 -23.08 23.89 38.45
N GLY A 87 -22.44 24.75 39.25
CA GLY A 87 -22.67 24.87 40.68
C GLY A 87 -21.70 24.05 41.54
N ALA A 88 -22.04 23.88 42.82
CA ALA A 88 -21.21 23.19 43.82
C ALA A 88 -21.58 21.72 44.02
N THR A 89 -22.55 21.21 43.26
CA THR A 89 -22.95 19.79 43.23
C THR A 89 -22.84 19.27 41.81
N ASP A 90 -22.75 17.95 41.66
CA ASP A 90 -22.68 17.31 40.36
C ASP A 90 -23.94 17.56 39.52
N VAL A 91 -23.77 17.61 38.20
CA VAL A 91 -24.83 17.63 37.20
C VAL A 91 -24.59 16.48 36.23
N THR A 92 -25.60 15.64 35.99
CA THR A 92 -25.49 14.44 35.15
C THR A 92 -26.30 14.57 33.87
N VAL A 93 -25.68 14.33 32.70
CA VAL A 93 -26.34 14.43 31.39
C VAL A 93 -25.90 13.32 30.42
N ALA A 94 -26.81 12.89 29.55
CA ALA A 94 -26.52 11.96 28.44
C ALA A 94 -26.06 12.68 27.17
N GLY A 95 -26.36 13.97 27.05
CA GLY A 95 -25.98 14.79 25.90
C GLY A 95 -25.63 16.22 26.29
N LEU A 96 -24.59 16.79 25.67
CA LEU A 96 -24.25 18.21 25.79
C LEU A 96 -23.95 18.82 24.42
N ARG A 97 -24.72 19.82 24.00
CA ARG A 97 -24.45 20.62 22.78
C ARG A 97 -23.95 22.01 23.14
N LEU A 98 -22.88 22.46 22.50
CA LEU A 98 -22.20 23.75 22.76
C LEU A 98 -22.16 24.60 21.48
N GLY A 99 -22.12 25.93 21.62
CA GLY A 99 -21.82 26.88 20.53
C GLY A 99 -23.04 27.61 19.95
N GLY A 100 -22.91 28.89 19.60
CA GLY A 100 -24.05 29.71 19.15
C GLY A 100 -24.44 29.51 17.68
N THR A 101 -25.74 29.46 17.40
CA THR A 101 -26.27 29.28 16.03
C THR A 101 -26.55 30.60 15.29
N ALA A 102 -26.63 31.72 16.00
CA ALA A 102 -26.85 33.05 15.40
C ALA A 102 -25.56 33.73 14.91
N GLY A 103 -24.41 33.39 15.50
CA GLY A 103 -23.11 34.00 15.26
C GLY A 103 -22.01 33.33 16.09
N ALA A 104 -20.75 33.58 15.73
CA ALA A 104 -19.61 32.97 16.42
C ALA A 104 -19.50 33.51 17.84
N VAL A 105 -19.57 32.62 18.83
CA VAL A 105 -19.51 32.95 20.27
C VAL A 105 -18.63 31.97 21.02
N THR A 106 -18.19 32.37 22.21
CA THR A 106 -17.58 31.46 23.18
C THR A 106 -18.63 30.89 24.11
N THR A 107 -18.72 29.56 24.22
CA THR A 107 -19.53 28.85 25.21
C THR A 107 -18.60 28.10 26.16
N THR A 108 -18.64 28.45 27.45
CA THR A 108 -17.85 27.80 28.50
C THR A 108 -18.77 27.15 29.52
N VAL A 109 -18.50 25.89 29.88
CA VAL A 109 -19.11 25.21 31.03
C VAL A 109 -18.07 25.09 32.14
N SER A 110 -18.34 25.71 33.29
CA SER A 110 -17.45 25.78 34.47
C SER A 110 -18.15 25.20 35.71
N ALA A 111 -17.44 25.06 36.82
CA ALA A 111 -17.99 24.54 38.08
C ALA A 111 -17.42 25.28 39.29
N GLN A 112 -18.19 25.31 40.39
CA GLN A 112 -17.67 25.68 41.71
C GLN A 112 -16.97 24.49 42.37
N PRO A 113 -16.10 24.71 43.37
CA PRO A 113 -15.48 23.63 44.12
C PRO A 113 -16.53 22.65 44.67
N GLY A 114 -16.38 21.36 44.34
CA GLY A 114 -17.30 20.29 44.74
C GLY A 114 -18.32 19.88 43.67
N GLY A 115 -18.55 20.71 42.65
CA GLY A 115 -19.40 20.35 41.50
C GLY A 115 -18.61 19.76 40.33
N ARG A 116 -19.18 18.75 39.68
CA ARG A 116 -18.64 18.10 38.47
C ARG A 116 -19.72 17.98 37.39
N LEU A 117 -19.29 17.87 36.15
CA LEU A 117 -20.15 17.44 35.05
C LEU A 117 -19.98 15.93 34.86
N VAL A 118 -21.06 15.18 35.00
CA VAL A 118 -21.09 13.72 34.88
C VAL A 118 -21.75 13.36 33.56
N PHE A 119 -21.12 12.47 32.79
CA PHE A 119 -21.70 11.94 31.56
C PHE A 119 -22.15 10.50 31.78
N GLU A 120 -23.45 10.27 31.62
CA GLU A 120 -24.11 8.97 31.85
C GLU A 120 -25.35 8.84 30.93
N ASN A 121 -25.55 7.66 30.35
CA ASN A 121 -26.58 7.27 29.39
C ASN A 121 -27.12 5.88 29.76
N ASN A 122 -26.23 4.89 30.02
CA ASN A 122 -26.53 3.52 30.51
C ASN A 122 -27.86 2.90 30.01
N GLU A 123 -27.94 2.61 28.70
CA GLU A 123 -29.06 1.92 28.04
C GLU A 123 -28.56 0.58 27.46
N SER A 124 -28.81 -0.56 28.14
CA SER A 124 -28.55 -1.88 27.55
C SER A 124 -29.84 -2.41 26.89
N ASN A 125 -29.85 -2.56 25.57
CA ASN A 125 -31.02 -3.03 24.83
C ASN A 125 -31.09 -4.57 24.80
N ASP A 126 -31.30 -5.23 25.94
CA ASP A 126 -31.48 -6.69 25.98
C ASP A 126 -32.86 -7.15 25.48
N ASN A 127 -33.76 -6.22 25.13
CA ASN A 127 -35.18 -6.50 24.93
C ASN A 127 -35.40 -7.71 23.99
N THR A 128 -35.88 -8.79 24.59
CA THR A 128 -36.24 -10.03 23.90
C THR A 128 -37.57 -9.95 23.14
N ASP A 129 -38.29 -8.82 23.24
CA ASP A 129 -39.50 -8.52 22.48
C ASP A 129 -39.16 -7.86 21.12
N PRO A 130 -39.26 -8.59 20.00
CA PRO A 130 -38.99 -8.06 18.67
C PRO A 130 -39.99 -6.96 18.25
N ASP A 131 -41.13 -6.82 18.94
CA ASP A 131 -42.17 -5.83 18.61
C ASP A 131 -41.96 -4.47 19.33
N ASN A 132 -40.96 -4.34 20.21
CA ASN A 132 -40.69 -3.12 20.99
C ASN A 132 -39.19 -2.75 21.07
N VAL A 133 -38.48 -2.80 19.95
CA VAL A 133 -37.06 -2.39 19.88
C VAL A 133 -36.97 -0.88 19.61
N ILE A 134 -36.87 -0.07 20.67
CA ILE A 134 -36.46 1.33 20.54
C ILE A 134 -34.92 1.36 20.46
N PRO A 135 -34.31 2.04 19.47
CA PRO A 135 -32.86 2.16 19.40
C PRO A 135 -32.33 3.08 20.50
N ALA A 136 -31.29 2.61 21.23
CA ALA A 136 -30.62 3.40 22.26
C ALA A 136 -30.01 4.69 21.68
N TYR A 137 -30.15 5.81 22.40
CA TYR A 137 -29.51 7.07 22.02
C TYR A 137 -28.00 6.90 21.95
N ASN A 138 -27.41 7.26 20.79
CA ASN A 138 -25.98 7.13 20.52
C ASN A 138 -25.41 5.75 20.94
N PHE A 139 -26.15 4.68 20.62
CA PHE A 139 -25.77 3.29 20.96
C PHE A 139 -25.51 3.07 22.46
N GLY A 140 -26.20 3.81 23.33
CA GLY A 140 -26.05 3.72 24.78
C GLY A 140 -24.85 4.49 25.35
N ARG A 141 -24.24 5.39 24.57
CA ARG A 141 -23.04 6.18 24.96
C ARG A 141 -23.36 7.68 25.09
N PRO A 142 -22.84 8.42 26.08
CA PRO A 142 -23.06 9.86 26.16
C PRO A 142 -22.43 10.60 24.98
N LEU A 143 -23.05 11.70 24.55
CA LEU A 143 -22.62 12.47 23.38
C LEU A 143 -22.37 13.96 23.72
N ILE A 144 -21.17 14.43 23.42
CA ILE A 144 -20.82 15.85 23.38
C ILE A 144 -20.82 16.32 21.92
N VAL A 145 -21.44 17.45 21.65
CA VAL A 145 -21.52 18.05 20.32
C VAL A 145 -20.97 19.46 20.38
N SER A 146 -19.82 19.67 19.75
CA SER A 146 -19.23 21.01 19.58
C SER A 146 -19.82 21.66 18.32
N ASP A 147 -21.06 22.17 18.44
CA ASP A 147 -21.84 22.79 17.36
C ASP A 147 -21.57 24.32 17.32
N GLY A 148 -22.50 25.07 16.75
CA GLY A 148 -22.41 26.51 16.49
C GLY A 148 -21.92 26.82 15.09
N VAL A 149 -22.03 28.09 14.70
CA VAL A 149 -21.47 28.54 13.41
C VAL A 149 -19.94 28.45 13.43
N PRO A 150 -19.27 28.30 12.26
CA PRO A 150 -17.81 28.25 12.16
C PRO A 150 -17.13 29.42 12.89
N GLY A 151 -16.12 29.10 13.70
CA GLY A 151 -15.37 30.08 14.51
C GLY A 151 -15.91 30.24 15.94
N SER A 152 -16.97 29.52 16.31
CA SER A 152 -17.39 29.41 17.71
C SER A 152 -16.32 28.68 18.53
N THR A 153 -16.15 29.08 19.80
CA THR A 153 -15.20 28.46 20.73
C THR A 153 -15.97 27.74 21.83
N ASN A 154 -15.78 26.43 21.96
CA ASN A 154 -16.51 25.61 22.93
C ASN A 154 -15.54 25.04 23.98
N ILE A 155 -15.81 25.28 25.26
CA ILE A 155 -14.90 24.98 26.38
C ILE A 155 -15.65 24.28 27.51
N ILE A 156 -15.10 23.19 28.02
CA ILE A 156 -15.52 22.57 29.29
C ILE A 156 -14.36 22.71 30.28
N SER A 157 -14.48 23.67 31.21
CA SER A 157 -13.53 23.87 32.30
C SER A 157 -14.00 23.26 33.62
N ALA A 158 -15.25 22.80 33.69
CA ALA A 158 -15.77 22.02 34.82
C ALA A 158 -15.00 20.69 34.96
N PRO A 159 -14.72 20.21 36.19
CA PRO A 159 -14.29 18.83 36.40
C PRO A 159 -15.27 17.86 35.77
N ILE A 160 -14.77 16.83 35.09
CA ILE A 160 -15.59 15.82 34.43
C ILE A 160 -15.42 14.48 35.14
N TYR A 161 -16.53 13.76 35.33
CA TYR A 161 -16.52 12.39 35.81
C TYR A 161 -17.16 11.46 34.78
N PHE A 162 -16.41 10.42 34.38
CA PHE A 162 -16.86 9.42 33.42
C PHE A 162 -17.12 8.09 34.11
N THR A 163 -18.32 7.55 33.91
CA THR A 163 -18.70 6.18 34.33
C THR A 163 -18.68 5.19 33.16
N GLU A 164 -18.69 5.68 31.92
CA GLU A 164 -18.77 4.88 30.68
C GLU A 164 -18.09 5.58 29.45
N PRO A 165 -18.02 4.93 28.27
CA PRO A 165 -17.51 5.53 27.03
C PRO A 165 -18.27 6.75 26.51
N VAL A 166 -17.60 7.88 26.31
CA VAL A 166 -18.17 9.15 25.80
C VAL A 166 -17.69 9.45 24.38
N ASP A 167 -18.60 9.98 23.56
CA ASP A 167 -18.34 10.45 22.20
C ASP A 167 -18.38 11.97 22.09
N VAL A 168 -17.44 12.52 21.32
CA VAL A 168 -17.44 13.90 20.83
C VAL A 168 -17.65 13.83 19.32
N GLY A 169 -18.90 14.01 18.90
CA GLY A 169 -19.31 13.50 17.60
C GLY A 169 -20.59 14.11 17.04
N SER A 170 -21.19 13.39 16.11
CA SER A 170 -22.42 13.77 15.43
C SER A 170 -23.38 12.59 15.45
N TYR A 171 -24.65 12.81 15.78
CA TYR A 171 -25.67 11.78 15.85
C TYR A 171 -27.03 12.37 15.47
N GLY A 172 -27.72 11.78 14.49
CA GLY A 172 -28.98 12.31 13.98
C GLY A 172 -28.84 13.73 13.43
N ASP A 173 -29.62 14.67 13.96
CA ASP A 173 -29.59 16.11 13.63
C ASP A 173 -28.44 16.88 14.34
N ARG A 174 -27.65 16.18 15.17
CA ARG A 174 -26.55 16.76 15.93
C ARG A 174 -25.26 16.65 15.15
N THR A 175 -24.60 17.79 14.93
CA THR A 175 -23.36 17.84 14.15
C THR A 175 -22.29 18.63 14.89
N THR A 176 -21.14 18.01 15.13
CA THR A 176 -19.96 18.71 15.61
C THR A 176 -19.32 19.49 14.46
N LYS A 177 -19.31 20.82 14.60
CA LYS A 177 -18.85 21.80 13.58
C LYS A 177 -17.65 22.63 14.03
N ASN A 178 -17.22 22.53 15.28
CA ASN A 178 -16.11 23.29 15.85
C ASN A 178 -15.23 22.38 16.71
N ASP A 179 -14.02 22.84 17.04
CA ASP A 179 -13.11 22.15 17.96
C ASP A 179 -13.64 22.22 19.40
N LEU A 180 -13.18 21.32 20.27
CA LEU A 180 -13.57 21.27 21.69
C LEU A 180 -12.33 21.36 22.58
N LEU A 181 -12.35 22.26 23.56
CA LEU A 181 -11.35 22.34 24.62
C LEU A 181 -11.94 21.83 25.94
N ILE A 182 -11.29 20.84 26.55
CA ILE A 182 -11.55 20.42 27.93
C ILE A 182 -10.35 20.82 28.79
N SER A 183 -10.59 21.75 29.70
CA SER A 183 -9.58 22.30 30.63
C SER A 183 -9.95 22.06 32.09
N GLY A 184 -10.99 21.27 32.38
CA GLY A 184 -11.27 20.75 33.71
C GLY A 184 -10.55 19.41 33.96
N PRO A 185 -10.26 19.04 35.21
CA PRO A 185 -9.70 17.73 35.52
C PRO A 185 -10.71 16.62 35.16
N ILE A 186 -10.20 15.48 34.72
CA ILE A 186 -11.01 14.32 34.33
C ILE A 186 -10.80 13.21 35.37
N THR A 187 -11.89 12.61 35.85
CA THR A 187 -11.88 11.48 36.79
C THR A 187 -12.70 10.32 36.23
N PHE A 188 -12.27 9.08 36.47
CA PHE A 188 -12.90 7.86 35.98
C PHE A 188 -13.42 7.02 37.15
N GLY A 189 -14.53 6.28 36.98
CA GLY A 189 -15.04 5.48 38.10
C GLY A 189 -15.97 4.30 37.80
N GLY A 190 -15.81 3.61 36.68
CA GLY A 190 -16.56 2.39 36.36
C GLY A 190 -15.87 1.08 36.79
N THR A 191 -16.63 0.02 37.04
CA THR A 191 -16.14 -1.30 37.50
C THR A 191 -16.06 -2.39 36.43
N GLU A 192 -16.63 -2.23 35.22
CA GLU A 192 -16.82 -3.39 34.32
C GLU A 192 -16.48 -3.22 32.82
N ALA A 193 -16.17 -2.04 32.30
CA ALA A 193 -15.57 -1.89 30.97
C ALA A 193 -14.84 -0.54 30.87
N GLY A 194 -13.56 -0.55 30.46
CA GLY A 194 -12.71 0.65 30.48
C GLY A 194 -13.38 1.89 29.89
N ALA A 195 -13.40 2.99 30.65
CA ALA A 195 -13.96 4.25 30.20
C ALA A 195 -13.19 4.75 28.96
N SER A 196 -13.87 5.47 28.07
CA SER A 196 -13.18 6.06 26.93
C SER A 196 -13.72 7.43 26.53
N LEU A 197 -12.87 8.22 25.88
CA LEU A 197 -13.24 9.50 25.28
C LEU A 197 -12.84 9.50 23.81
N ASN A 198 -13.83 9.68 22.92
CA ASN A 198 -13.66 9.44 21.49
C ASN A 198 -14.03 10.67 20.68
N MET A 199 -13.11 11.12 19.84
CA MET A 199 -13.32 12.20 18.89
C MET A 199 -13.73 11.61 17.53
N GLU A 200 -15.04 11.57 17.27
CA GLU A 200 -15.61 10.91 16.08
C GLU A 200 -15.79 11.90 14.91
N ALA A 201 -15.78 13.20 15.18
CA ALA A 201 -15.89 14.21 14.13
C ALA A 201 -14.56 14.36 13.36
N ALA A 202 -14.58 14.01 12.06
CA ALA A 202 -13.44 14.15 11.17
C ALA A 202 -13.02 15.61 10.96
N GLY A 203 -11.71 15.86 10.89
CA GLY A 203 -11.16 17.20 10.66
C GLY A 203 -11.33 18.18 11.83
N ARG A 204 -11.67 17.67 13.01
CA ARG A 204 -11.86 18.44 14.25
C ARG A 204 -10.91 18.00 15.34
N THR A 205 -10.69 18.89 16.29
CA THR A 205 -9.72 18.70 17.36
C THR A 205 -10.40 18.71 18.73
N LEU A 206 -10.04 17.72 19.56
CA LEU A 206 -10.32 17.68 20.98
C LEU A 206 -9.03 17.94 21.76
N THR A 207 -8.98 19.04 22.51
CA THR A 207 -7.81 19.42 23.32
C THR A 207 -8.08 19.18 24.79
N LEU A 208 -7.19 18.43 25.46
CA LEU A 208 -7.23 18.17 26.90
C LEU A 208 -6.01 18.84 27.55
N THR A 209 -6.21 19.91 28.32
CA THR A 209 -5.09 20.68 28.91
C THR A 209 -4.82 20.36 30.38
N SER A 210 -5.75 19.67 31.05
CA SER A 210 -5.66 19.36 32.46
C SER A 210 -4.93 18.07 32.74
N ASP A 211 -4.26 18.01 33.89
CA ASP A 211 -3.65 16.78 34.38
C ASP A 211 -4.72 15.69 34.61
N MET A 212 -4.34 14.46 34.31
CA MET A 212 -5.20 13.28 34.36
C MET A 212 -4.54 12.19 35.21
N VAL A 213 -5.35 11.45 35.96
CA VAL A 213 -4.90 10.31 36.77
C VAL A 213 -5.61 9.06 36.26
N VAL A 214 -4.82 8.06 35.87
CA VAL A 214 -5.27 6.73 35.43
C VAL A 214 -4.81 5.73 36.49
N ASP A 215 -5.70 5.37 37.41
CA ASP A 215 -5.44 4.39 38.46
C ASP A 215 -5.80 2.98 37.99
N ASP A 216 -5.20 1.97 38.64
CA ASP A 216 -5.51 0.56 38.38
C ASP A 216 -6.79 0.18 39.12
N VAL A 217 -7.90 0.07 38.38
CA VAL A 217 -9.23 -0.21 38.93
C VAL A 217 -9.61 -1.69 38.75
N PHE A 218 -8.87 -2.43 37.91
CA PHE A 218 -9.14 -3.83 37.60
C PHE A 218 -8.28 -4.79 38.43
N THR A 219 -8.85 -5.33 39.51
CA THR A 219 -8.17 -6.29 40.40
C THR A 219 -8.32 -7.76 39.99
N ALA A 220 -9.12 -8.06 38.96
CA ALA A 220 -9.34 -9.42 38.48
C ALA A 220 -8.17 -9.92 37.61
N ALA A 221 -7.85 -11.21 37.71
CA ALA A 221 -6.77 -11.88 37.00
C ALA A 221 -7.03 -12.06 35.48
N GLU A 222 -7.49 -11.02 34.80
CA GLU A 222 -7.46 -10.97 33.33
C GLU A 222 -6.05 -10.64 32.88
N SER A 223 -5.57 -11.32 31.84
CA SER A 223 -4.16 -11.25 31.44
C SER A 223 -3.69 -9.89 30.90
N ASN A 224 -4.56 -8.85 30.85
CA ASN A 224 -4.20 -7.48 30.43
C ASN A 224 -5.41 -6.49 30.43
N PRO A 225 -5.88 -5.93 31.56
CA PRO A 225 -6.93 -4.92 31.56
C PRO A 225 -6.47 -3.58 30.93
N ILE A 226 -7.44 -2.77 30.48
CA ILE A 226 -7.26 -1.39 30.00
C ILE A 226 -8.13 -0.52 30.91
N ASP A 227 -7.52 0.36 31.70
CA ASP A 227 -8.24 1.23 32.65
C ASP A 227 -8.92 2.39 31.92
N PHE A 228 -8.23 2.97 30.94
CA PHE A 228 -8.75 4.09 30.18
C PHE A 228 -8.32 4.08 28.71
N ALA A 229 -9.19 4.58 27.82
CA ALA A 229 -8.90 4.65 26.41
C ALA A 229 -9.29 5.98 25.75
N PHE A 230 -8.50 6.41 24.77
CA PHE A 230 -8.84 7.51 23.89
C PHE A 230 -9.02 7.03 22.46
N ASN A 231 -10.01 7.59 21.75
CA ASN A 231 -10.28 7.26 20.34
C ASN A 231 -10.29 5.74 20.08
N SER A 232 -10.84 4.96 21.01
CA SER A 232 -10.93 3.49 20.93
C SER A 232 -12.14 3.02 20.11
N SER A 233 -13.11 3.90 19.85
CA SER A 233 -14.24 3.66 18.95
C SER A 233 -13.77 3.49 17.50
N THR A 234 -14.39 2.58 16.75
CA THR A 234 -14.17 2.41 15.31
C THR A 234 -14.64 3.60 14.48
N GLU A 235 -15.41 4.50 15.07
CA GLU A 235 -15.90 5.73 14.43
C GLU A 235 -14.96 6.94 14.69
N SER A 236 -13.95 6.78 15.56
CA SER A 236 -13.00 7.84 15.90
C SER A 236 -12.20 8.29 14.66
N LYS A 237 -12.32 9.56 14.29
CA LYS A 237 -11.73 10.15 13.06
C LYS A 237 -11.08 11.52 13.29
N GLY A 238 -11.27 12.13 14.45
CA GLY A 238 -10.70 13.43 14.77
C GLY A 238 -9.30 13.36 15.38
N THR A 239 -8.76 14.54 15.67
CA THR A 239 -7.45 14.75 16.29
C THR A 239 -7.60 14.94 17.79
N LEU A 240 -6.80 14.23 18.59
CA LEU A 240 -6.70 14.43 20.03
C LEU A 240 -5.40 15.15 20.40
N LEU A 241 -5.47 16.22 21.18
CA LEU A 241 -4.32 16.93 21.74
C LEU A 241 -4.27 16.69 23.26
N LEU A 242 -3.32 15.87 23.71
CA LEU A 242 -3.10 15.56 25.14
C LEU A 242 -1.98 16.45 25.69
N GLU A 243 -2.39 17.57 26.29
CA GLU A 243 -1.51 18.64 26.78
C GLU A 243 -1.39 18.72 28.31
N GLY A 244 -2.15 17.90 29.05
CA GLY A 244 -1.97 17.69 30.49
C GLY A 244 -1.05 16.51 30.81
N VAL A 245 -0.53 16.46 32.05
CA VAL A 245 0.26 15.31 32.52
C VAL A 245 -0.64 14.14 32.88
N ILE A 246 -0.35 12.95 32.36
CA ILE A 246 -1.02 11.70 32.71
C ILE A 246 -0.18 10.94 33.75
N SER A 247 -0.80 10.56 34.87
CA SER A 247 -0.17 9.88 36.01
C SER A 247 -1.02 8.70 36.50
N GLY A 248 -0.57 7.99 37.54
CA GLY A 248 -1.30 6.85 38.15
C GLY A 248 -0.71 5.48 37.81
N THR A 249 -1.34 4.41 38.28
CA THR A 249 -0.82 3.03 38.12
C THR A 249 -1.47 2.23 37.00
N GLY A 250 -2.57 2.72 36.43
CA GLY A 250 -3.37 2.02 35.44
C GLY A 250 -2.80 2.07 34.01
N SER A 251 -3.35 1.22 33.16
CA SER A 251 -3.03 1.07 31.74
C SER A 251 -3.86 2.01 30.85
N LEU A 252 -3.21 2.61 29.86
CA LEU A 252 -3.81 3.55 28.91
C LEU A 252 -3.82 2.98 27.49
N GLN A 253 -4.92 3.18 26.76
CA GLN A 253 -5.03 2.90 25.33
C GLN A 253 -5.25 4.18 24.51
N ILE A 254 -4.65 4.26 23.32
CA ILE A 254 -5.03 5.24 22.30
C ILE A 254 -5.27 4.53 20.96
N GLY A 255 -6.38 4.84 20.32
CA GLY A 255 -6.78 4.27 19.03
C GLY A 255 -7.62 2.99 19.18
N PRO A 256 -8.30 2.57 18.10
CA PRO A 256 -9.26 1.46 18.12
C PRO A 256 -8.61 0.08 18.17
N ARG A 257 -9.40 -0.88 18.67
CA ARG A 257 -9.11 -2.34 18.68
C ARG A 257 -9.12 -2.93 17.25
N PRO A 258 -8.68 -4.20 17.05
CA PRO A 258 -8.57 -4.84 15.73
C PRO A 258 -9.82 -4.73 14.87
N GLY A 259 -9.66 -4.49 13.56
CA GLY A 259 -10.74 -4.57 12.56
C GLY A 259 -11.31 -3.23 12.08
N SER A 260 -10.85 -2.10 12.63
CA SER A 260 -11.29 -0.77 12.19
C SER A 260 -10.45 -0.22 11.03
N SER A 261 -11.09 0.46 10.09
CA SER A 261 -10.44 1.25 9.02
C SER A 261 -10.21 2.72 9.41
N SER A 262 -10.48 3.11 10.67
CA SER A 262 -10.48 4.52 11.05
C SER A 262 -9.08 5.14 11.12
N SER A 263 -8.99 6.41 10.74
CA SER A 263 -7.76 7.21 10.64
C SER A 263 -7.77 8.31 11.70
N SER A 264 -7.79 7.93 12.97
CA SER A 264 -7.66 8.92 14.07
C SER A 264 -6.20 9.36 14.25
N SER A 265 -6.02 10.53 14.85
CA SER A 265 -4.70 11.03 15.23
C SER A 265 -4.68 11.51 16.68
N ALA A 266 -3.51 11.46 17.31
CA ALA A 266 -3.30 11.94 18.65
C ALA A 266 -1.91 12.57 18.81
N VAL A 267 -1.79 13.60 19.63
CA VAL A 267 -0.53 14.24 20.02
C VAL A 267 -0.38 14.15 21.53
N ILE A 268 0.74 13.64 22.01
CA ILE A 268 1.06 13.57 23.45
C ILE A 268 2.23 14.50 23.75
N SER A 269 1.98 15.58 24.48
CA SER A 269 2.92 16.71 24.58
C SER A 269 3.65 16.80 25.92
N ARG A 270 3.23 16.03 26.93
CA ARG A 270 3.76 16.15 28.30
C ARG A 270 4.59 14.94 28.73
N ALA A 271 5.41 15.18 29.74
CA ALA A 271 6.16 14.15 30.43
C ALA A 271 5.22 13.39 31.37
N ASN A 272 4.70 12.26 30.89
CA ASN A 272 3.74 11.45 31.63
C ASN A 272 4.47 10.51 32.61
N THR A 273 3.80 10.16 33.70
CA THR A 273 4.39 9.40 34.82
C THR A 273 3.62 8.14 35.18
N PHE A 274 2.57 7.80 34.43
CA PHE A 274 1.81 6.58 34.68
C PHE A 274 2.68 5.33 34.50
N THR A 275 2.42 4.29 35.30
CA THR A 275 3.26 3.08 35.34
C THR A 275 2.65 1.86 34.67
N GLY A 276 1.35 1.88 34.38
CA GLY A 276 0.70 0.81 33.64
C GLY A 276 1.15 0.76 32.17
N GLY A 277 0.80 -0.32 31.48
CA GLY A 277 1.15 -0.50 30.06
C GLY A 277 0.43 0.51 29.16
N PHE A 278 1.10 0.92 28.07
CA PHE A 278 0.55 1.81 27.06
C PHE A 278 0.18 1.03 25.79
N ARG A 279 -1.08 1.09 25.38
CA ARG A 279 -1.61 0.34 24.23
C ARG A 279 -1.91 1.23 23.05
N GLN A 280 -1.52 0.79 21.86
CA GLN A 280 -1.71 1.53 20.62
C GLN A 280 -2.57 0.75 19.64
N GLY A 281 -3.70 1.33 19.26
CA GLY A 281 -4.55 0.88 18.17
C GLY A 281 -4.06 1.38 16.81
N LYS A 282 -4.96 1.38 15.81
CA LYS A 282 -4.68 1.99 14.50
C LYS A 282 -4.82 3.52 14.63
N VAL A 283 -3.71 4.21 14.87
CA VAL A 283 -3.69 5.66 15.09
C VAL A 283 -2.40 6.27 14.56
N THR A 284 -2.46 7.52 14.10
CA THR A 284 -1.26 8.34 13.92
C THR A 284 -0.96 9.10 15.21
N LEU A 285 0.12 8.69 15.88
CA LEU A 285 0.51 9.23 17.17
C LEU A 285 1.76 10.11 17.06
N THR A 286 1.58 11.40 17.30
CA THR A 286 2.67 12.36 17.43
C THR A 286 3.20 12.36 18.85
N VAL A 287 4.48 12.07 18.99
CA VAL A 287 5.19 11.97 20.27
C VAL A 287 5.96 13.28 20.48
N ALA A 288 5.38 14.17 21.28
CA ALA A 288 5.93 15.50 21.55
C ALA A 288 6.66 15.62 22.91
N ASN A 289 6.91 14.47 23.57
CA ASN A 289 7.74 14.38 24.77
C ASN A 289 8.47 13.03 24.87
N ASP A 290 9.66 13.00 25.47
CA ASP A 290 10.45 11.77 25.67
C ASP A 290 9.74 10.78 26.60
N ALA A 291 8.98 11.30 27.58
CA ALA A 291 8.20 10.53 28.53
C ALA A 291 6.70 10.47 28.17
N ALA A 292 6.35 10.62 26.88
CA ALA A 292 4.96 10.60 26.43
C ALA A 292 4.21 9.30 26.81
N PHE A 293 4.91 8.17 26.89
CA PHE A 293 4.31 6.86 27.17
C PHE A 293 4.36 6.44 28.65
N GLY A 294 4.67 7.36 29.57
CA GLY A 294 4.88 6.98 30.96
C GLY A 294 6.09 6.06 31.11
N THR A 295 6.06 5.14 32.07
CA THR A 295 7.18 4.21 32.34
C THR A 295 6.90 2.75 31.95
N GLY A 296 5.66 2.43 31.58
CA GLY A 296 5.25 1.08 31.20
C GLY A 296 5.71 0.67 29.80
N THR A 297 5.52 -0.62 29.49
CA THR A 297 5.77 -1.18 28.16
C THR A 297 4.73 -0.71 27.15
N VAL A 298 5.18 -0.35 25.95
CA VAL A 298 4.34 0.01 24.81
C VAL A 298 3.98 -1.24 24.01
N ARG A 299 2.71 -1.40 23.63
CA ARG A 299 2.23 -2.58 22.88
C ARG A 299 1.12 -2.24 21.90
N GLN A 300 1.19 -2.79 20.68
CA GLN A 300 0.13 -2.65 19.69
C GLN A 300 -1.02 -3.61 19.98
N ILE A 301 -2.25 -3.21 19.64
CA ILE A 301 -3.47 -4.00 19.84
C ILE A 301 -4.31 -4.14 18.57
N THR A 302 -3.73 -3.98 17.38
CA THR A 302 -4.44 -4.09 16.10
C THR A 302 -4.51 -5.52 15.55
N ALA A 303 -5.33 -5.73 14.51
CA ALA A 303 -5.58 -7.05 13.92
C ALA A 303 -4.30 -7.72 13.40
N THR A 304 -4.23 -9.05 13.55
CA THR A 304 -3.14 -9.87 13.02
C THR A 304 -2.96 -9.63 11.53
N ASN A 305 -1.72 -9.30 11.12
CA ASN A 305 -1.31 -9.01 9.75
C ASN A 305 -1.72 -7.62 9.23
N SER A 306 -2.11 -6.69 10.11
CA SER A 306 -2.34 -5.28 9.77
C SER A 306 -1.05 -4.45 9.90
N LEU A 307 -0.98 -3.33 9.17
CA LEU A 307 -0.13 -2.21 9.56
C LEU A 307 -0.66 -1.67 10.89
N GLY A 308 0.20 -1.57 11.90
CA GLY A 308 -0.18 -1.18 13.26
C GLY A 308 -0.32 0.34 13.40
N THR A 309 0.46 0.90 14.32
CA THR A 309 0.47 2.33 14.65
C THR A 309 1.42 3.10 13.74
N ASN A 310 1.07 4.35 13.41
CA ASN A 310 2.04 5.30 12.89
C ASN A 310 2.59 6.14 14.04
N LEU A 311 3.90 6.19 14.21
CA LEU A 311 4.58 7.07 15.15
C LEU A 311 5.23 8.23 14.39
N VAL A 312 5.00 9.44 14.88
CA VAL A 312 5.54 10.69 14.35
C VAL A 312 6.27 11.42 15.47
N SER A 313 7.47 11.93 15.19
CA SER A 313 8.18 12.80 16.14
C SER A 313 7.86 14.26 15.86
N ASP A 314 7.82 15.09 16.90
CA ASP A 314 7.67 16.55 16.79
C ASP A 314 9.01 17.28 16.55
N ASN A 315 10.14 16.61 16.77
CA ASN A 315 11.48 17.17 16.57
C ASN A 315 12.54 16.10 16.30
N ASP A 316 13.72 16.50 15.83
CA ASP A 316 14.78 15.58 15.43
C ASP A 316 15.55 14.89 16.58
N ASN A 317 15.31 15.29 17.83
CA ASN A 317 16.08 14.84 18.99
C ASN A 317 15.26 13.98 19.95
N ARG A 318 14.06 13.52 19.54
CA ARG A 318 13.15 12.74 20.39
C ARG A 318 13.75 11.39 20.76
N VAL A 319 13.77 11.07 22.05
CA VAL A 319 14.29 9.79 22.57
C VAL A 319 13.23 9.12 23.45
N ILE A 320 12.79 7.93 23.05
CA ILE A 320 11.79 7.14 23.79
C ILE A 320 12.47 5.97 24.48
N ALA A 321 12.47 5.99 25.82
CA ALA A 321 13.15 4.98 26.63
C ALA A 321 12.27 3.76 27.00
N ASN A 322 10.98 3.79 26.66
CA ASN A 322 10.06 2.70 26.97
C ASN A 322 10.44 1.41 26.24
N ASN A 323 10.28 0.29 26.92
CA ASN A 323 10.32 -1.01 26.24
C ASN A 323 9.10 -1.16 25.33
N MET A 324 9.24 -1.92 24.25
CA MET A 324 8.14 -2.23 23.34
C MET A 324 7.97 -3.73 23.14
N GLN A 325 6.71 -4.17 23.12
CA GLN A 325 6.33 -5.47 22.62
C GLN A 325 5.58 -5.30 21.29
N LEU A 326 6.25 -5.61 20.18
CA LEU A 326 5.71 -5.59 18.84
C LEU A 326 4.71 -6.74 18.67
N ALA A 327 3.44 -6.37 18.61
CA ALA A 327 2.36 -7.26 18.21
C ALA A 327 1.93 -7.05 16.75
N GLN A 328 2.32 -5.94 16.10
CA GLN A 328 2.15 -5.69 14.66
C GLN A 328 3.32 -4.84 14.14
N TYR A 329 3.35 -4.56 12.84
CA TYR A 329 4.27 -3.57 12.28
C TYR A 329 4.01 -2.18 12.85
N VAL A 330 5.07 -1.45 13.16
CA VAL A 330 4.99 -0.03 13.54
C VAL A 330 5.64 0.80 12.46
N THR A 331 4.92 1.81 11.98
CA THR A 331 5.41 2.73 10.96
C THR A 331 5.98 3.98 11.61
N ILE A 332 7.21 4.34 11.29
CA ILE A 332 7.82 5.63 11.65
C ILE A 332 7.71 6.55 10.44
N LYS A 333 7.04 7.70 10.58
CA LYS A 333 6.86 8.65 9.48
C LYS A 333 6.83 10.10 9.97
N GLY A 334 6.73 11.04 9.02
CA GLY A 334 6.75 12.48 9.27
C GLY A 334 8.13 13.10 9.02
N GLU A 335 8.29 14.36 9.43
CA GLU A 335 9.42 15.22 9.01
C GLU A 335 10.63 15.21 9.96
N HIS A 336 10.62 14.34 10.97
CA HIS A 336 11.58 14.38 12.06
C HIS A 336 12.16 13.02 12.42
N SER A 337 13.44 13.04 12.81
CA SER A 337 14.15 11.87 13.33
C SER A 337 13.56 11.40 14.67
N LEU A 338 13.72 10.12 14.98
CA LEU A 338 13.24 9.51 16.22
C LEU A 338 14.25 8.49 16.73
N THR A 339 14.51 8.47 18.03
CA THR A 339 15.29 7.43 18.69
C THR A 339 14.38 6.58 19.58
N TRP A 340 14.36 5.27 19.35
CA TRP A 340 13.83 4.29 20.28
C TRP A 340 14.98 3.66 21.06
N ALA A 341 15.04 3.96 22.36
CA ALA A 341 16.13 3.57 23.25
C ALA A 341 15.82 2.36 24.14
N GLY A 342 14.55 2.09 24.42
CA GLY A 342 14.15 0.91 25.18
C GLY A 342 14.27 -0.38 24.36
N ASP A 343 14.30 -1.51 25.05
CA ASP A 343 14.36 -2.82 24.41
C ASP A 343 13.05 -3.14 23.67
N VAL A 344 13.16 -3.85 22.56
CA VAL A 344 12.03 -4.17 21.69
C VAL A 344 11.99 -5.68 21.50
N ALA A 345 10.88 -6.31 21.85
CA ALA A 345 10.64 -7.71 21.55
C ALA A 345 9.40 -7.88 20.68
N GLN A 346 9.29 -8.98 19.95
CA GLN A 346 8.13 -9.26 19.12
C GLN A 346 7.42 -10.54 19.53
N THR A 347 6.11 -10.57 19.30
CA THR A 347 5.25 -11.72 19.64
C THR A 347 4.78 -12.54 18.44
N ASN A 348 4.92 -12.06 17.20
CA ASN A 348 4.24 -12.69 16.03
C ASN A 348 4.82 -12.36 14.63
N ALA A 349 6.14 -12.39 14.44
CA ALA A 349 6.83 -12.18 13.15
C ALA A 349 6.54 -10.83 12.47
N ARG A 350 7.03 -9.72 13.06
CA ARG A 350 6.80 -8.31 12.73
C ARG A 350 8.09 -7.50 12.84
N GLY A 351 8.01 -6.19 12.66
CA GLY A 351 9.14 -5.29 12.81
C GLY A 351 8.79 -3.84 12.52
N TRP A 352 9.77 -3.07 12.07
CA TRP A 352 9.65 -1.63 11.84
C TRP A 352 9.48 -1.32 10.35
N ILE A 353 8.65 -0.34 10.04
CA ILE A 353 8.56 0.29 8.71
C ILE A 353 8.99 1.74 8.87
N ASN A 354 10.11 2.13 8.28
CA ASN A 354 10.61 3.50 8.36
C ASN A 354 10.37 4.24 7.04
N LEU A 355 9.54 5.28 7.07
CA LEU A 355 9.20 6.13 5.94
C LEU A 355 9.71 7.57 6.09
N LEU A 356 10.66 7.80 7.01
CA LEU A 356 11.24 9.12 7.20
C LEU A 356 11.93 9.61 5.92
N PRO A 357 11.82 10.92 5.59
CA PRO A 357 12.39 11.48 4.37
C PRO A 357 13.93 11.55 4.43
N GLU A 358 14.54 11.89 3.29
CA GLU A 358 15.99 12.07 3.19
C GLU A 358 16.51 13.08 4.23
N GLY A 359 17.68 12.80 4.81
CA GLY A 359 18.29 13.61 5.86
C GLY A 359 17.75 13.35 7.28
N LYS A 360 16.70 12.53 7.42
CA LYS A 360 16.15 12.08 8.71
C LYS A 360 16.57 10.65 9.01
N THR A 361 16.55 10.27 10.29
CA THR A 361 17.02 8.94 10.71
C THR A 361 16.18 8.39 11.85
N PHE A 362 15.84 7.11 11.76
CA PHE A 362 15.27 6.34 12.86
C PHE A 362 16.39 5.57 13.57
N PHE A 363 16.60 5.84 14.85
CA PHE A 363 17.63 5.18 15.66
C PHE A 363 16.99 4.13 16.57
N LEU A 364 17.57 2.92 16.56
CA LEU A 364 17.21 1.81 17.43
C LEU A 364 18.42 1.48 18.31
N THR A 365 18.43 1.98 19.54
CA THR A 365 19.59 1.81 20.44
C THR A 365 19.37 0.73 21.50
N GLY A 366 18.11 0.37 21.80
CA GLY A 366 17.77 -0.77 22.64
C GLY A 366 17.94 -2.11 21.91
N THR A 367 18.05 -3.21 22.67
CA THR A 367 18.18 -4.57 22.13
C THR A 367 16.92 -4.94 21.37
N GLN A 368 17.08 -5.57 20.19
CA GLN A 368 15.97 -6.08 19.38
C GLN A 368 15.90 -7.60 19.51
N TYR A 369 14.79 -8.10 20.06
CA TYR A 369 14.52 -9.51 20.26
C TYR A 369 13.51 -10.00 19.21
N ALA A 370 13.87 -11.07 18.51
CA ALA A 370 13.00 -11.67 17.51
C ALA A 370 11.88 -12.54 18.10
N ASP A 371 11.85 -12.75 19.42
CA ASP A 371 10.83 -13.51 20.13
C ASP A 371 10.85 -13.18 21.64
N ASP A 372 9.69 -13.18 22.27
CA ASP A 372 9.49 -13.09 23.72
C ASP A 372 8.43 -14.04 24.28
N GLN A 373 7.95 -14.98 23.47
CA GLN A 373 6.94 -15.93 23.93
C GLN A 373 7.56 -16.96 24.88
N THR A 374 6.89 -17.25 26.00
CA THR A 374 7.32 -18.29 26.93
C THR A 374 6.19 -19.31 27.18
N PRO A 375 6.32 -20.57 26.73
CA PRO A 375 7.45 -21.11 25.96
C PRO A 375 7.53 -20.48 24.56
N PRO A 376 8.74 -20.44 23.94
CA PRO A 376 8.90 -19.89 22.60
C PRO A 376 7.95 -20.52 21.60
N ASP A 377 7.52 -19.74 20.61
CA ASP A 377 6.77 -20.30 19.50
C ASP A 377 7.65 -21.36 18.82
N THR A 378 7.21 -22.61 18.91
CA THR A 378 7.88 -23.73 18.22
C THR A 378 7.37 -23.88 16.79
N GLY A 379 6.35 -23.09 16.41
CA GLY A 379 5.55 -23.26 15.23
C GLY A 379 4.73 -24.54 15.30
N ALA A 380 3.59 -24.58 14.59
CA ALA A 380 2.92 -25.86 14.30
C ALA A 380 3.79 -26.82 13.47
N ILE A 381 4.96 -26.36 12.99
CA ILE A 381 5.89 -27.09 12.15
C ILE A 381 7.31 -26.81 12.64
N PRO A 382 8.11 -27.83 12.98
CA PRO A 382 9.54 -27.64 13.20
C PRO A 382 10.15 -26.93 11.99
N GLY A 383 10.73 -25.73 12.14
CA GLY A 383 11.35 -24.95 11.08
C GLY A 383 10.53 -23.79 10.47
N SER A 384 9.43 -23.37 11.09
CA SER A 384 8.85 -22.03 10.84
C SER A 384 9.56 -21.01 11.74
N ASP A 385 10.70 -20.52 11.27
CA ASP A 385 11.48 -19.48 11.94
C ASP A 385 10.71 -18.14 11.99
N THR A 386 10.44 -17.60 13.19
CA THR A 386 9.86 -16.26 13.39
C THR A 386 10.84 -15.19 12.91
N GLN A 387 10.40 -14.34 11.98
CA GLN A 387 11.26 -13.37 11.30
C GLN A 387 11.03 -11.95 11.81
N TYR A 388 12.11 -11.19 12.02
CA TYR A 388 12.08 -9.77 12.36
C TYR A 388 12.55 -8.92 11.18
N PHE A 389 11.74 -7.99 10.68
CA PHE A 389 12.09 -7.18 9.51
C PHE A 389 12.21 -5.68 9.79
N PHE A 390 13.25 -5.09 9.22
CA PHE A 390 13.34 -3.66 8.98
C PHE A 390 12.88 -3.37 7.55
N ASP A 391 11.93 -2.47 7.37
CA ASP A 391 11.28 -2.17 6.09
C ASP A 391 11.16 -0.64 5.87
N GLY A 392 10.69 -0.24 4.69
CA GLY A 392 10.43 1.16 4.32
C GLY A 392 11.55 1.84 3.52
N SER A 393 11.31 3.11 3.14
CA SER A 393 12.19 3.96 2.33
C SER A 393 13.27 4.70 3.14
N GLY A 394 13.05 4.89 4.43
CA GLY A 394 13.88 5.73 5.28
C GLY A 394 15.20 5.10 5.70
N LYS A 395 16.06 5.91 6.31
CA LYS A 395 17.32 5.47 6.93
C LYS A 395 17.10 5.03 8.38
N THR A 396 17.45 3.78 8.68
CA THR A 396 17.41 3.22 10.04
C THR A 396 18.82 2.88 10.52
N VAL A 397 19.16 3.26 11.75
CA VAL A 397 20.44 2.94 12.39
C VAL A 397 20.19 2.13 13.65
N VAL A 398 20.77 0.94 13.72
CA VAL A 398 20.62 0.00 14.84
C VAL A 398 21.95 -0.12 15.56
N THR A 399 22.00 0.32 16.81
CA THR A 399 23.17 0.16 17.69
C THR A 399 22.90 -0.80 18.85
N GLY A 400 21.64 -1.15 19.09
CA GLY A 400 21.29 -2.25 19.98
C GLY A 400 21.59 -3.62 19.37
N ALA A 401 21.80 -4.62 20.22
CA ALA A 401 22.09 -5.98 19.77
C ALA A 401 20.85 -6.65 19.15
N LEU A 402 21.05 -7.51 18.16
CA LEU A 402 20.00 -8.40 17.65
C LEU A 402 20.09 -9.78 18.34
N ARG A 403 18.98 -10.25 18.92
CA ARG A 403 18.90 -11.48 19.72
C ARG A 403 17.76 -12.37 19.26
N ASP A 404 17.93 -13.68 19.43
CA ASP A 404 16.88 -14.64 19.11
C ASP A 404 15.68 -14.47 20.05
N HIS A 405 15.90 -14.51 21.37
CA HIS A 405 14.83 -14.49 22.38
C HIS A 405 15.15 -13.54 23.54
N ALA A 406 14.11 -12.91 24.12
CA ALA A 406 14.21 -12.00 25.27
C ALA A 406 14.85 -12.67 26.51
N ASP A 407 14.35 -13.85 26.88
CA ASP A 407 14.81 -14.59 28.07
C ASP A 407 16.07 -15.45 27.85
N GLY A 408 16.69 -15.40 26.67
CA GLY A 408 17.89 -16.18 26.36
C GLY A 408 17.66 -17.67 26.07
N GLU A 409 16.41 -18.08 25.87
CA GLU A 409 16.04 -19.43 25.44
C GLU A 409 16.72 -19.81 24.10
N ALA A 410 17.10 -21.08 23.97
CA ALA A 410 17.84 -21.59 22.82
C ALA A 410 16.91 -21.84 21.62
N VAL A 411 16.47 -20.77 20.97
CA VAL A 411 15.67 -20.81 19.74
C VAL A 411 16.38 -20.10 18.60
N GLN A 412 16.18 -20.60 17.39
CA GLN A 412 16.73 -19.99 16.18
C GLN A 412 15.77 -18.95 15.62
N ARG A 413 16.25 -17.72 15.42
CA ARG A 413 15.45 -16.63 14.84
C ARG A 413 16.17 -15.88 13.73
N SER A 414 15.39 -15.43 12.74
CA SER A 414 15.88 -14.71 11.58
C SER A 414 15.61 -13.21 11.63
N PHE A 415 16.52 -12.44 11.04
CA PHE A 415 16.35 -11.00 10.80
C PHE A 415 16.37 -10.69 9.31
N GLY A 416 15.83 -9.54 8.91
CA GLY A 416 15.89 -9.16 7.51
C GLY A 416 15.63 -7.69 7.23
N LYS A 417 15.98 -7.32 5.99
CA LYS A 417 15.79 -6.01 5.41
C LYS A 417 14.90 -6.10 4.17
N ARG A 418 13.87 -5.26 4.12
CA ARG A 418 12.91 -5.05 3.03
C ARG A 418 12.78 -3.57 2.71
N GLY A 419 12.04 -3.23 1.66
CA GLY A 419 11.82 -1.84 1.26
C GLY A 419 13.06 -1.19 0.67
N THR A 420 12.93 0.05 0.23
CA THR A 420 13.94 0.71 -0.60
C THR A 420 15.01 1.45 0.20
N GLY A 421 14.80 1.67 1.50
CA GLY A 421 15.70 2.45 2.36
C GLY A 421 16.98 1.73 2.78
N ALA A 422 17.75 2.37 3.67
CA ALA A 422 19.00 1.83 4.20
C ALA A 422 18.88 1.44 5.68
N VAL A 423 19.48 0.31 6.07
CA VAL A 423 19.67 -0.09 7.46
C VAL A 423 21.15 -0.20 7.78
N TYR A 424 21.57 0.37 8.89
CA TYR A 424 22.93 0.31 9.41
C TYR A 424 22.95 -0.49 10.71
N LEU A 425 23.66 -1.62 10.75
CA LEU A 425 23.94 -2.37 11.98
C LEU A 425 25.31 -1.95 12.51
N GLN A 426 25.33 -1.32 13.68
CA GLN A 426 26.49 -0.61 14.21
C GLN A 426 26.72 -0.86 15.72
N GLY A 427 26.31 -2.02 16.24
CA GLY A 427 26.45 -2.35 17.67
C GLY A 427 27.90 -2.32 18.17
N SER A 428 28.88 -2.50 17.28
CA SER A 428 30.32 -2.42 17.57
C SER A 428 30.87 -0.98 17.69
N VAL A 429 30.15 0.04 17.24
CA VAL A 429 30.69 1.41 17.08
C VAL A 429 30.59 2.25 18.38
N GLN A 430 29.86 1.79 19.41
CA GLN A 430 29.52 2.60 20.60
C GLN A 430 30.41 2.41 21.86
N GLY A 431 31.68 2.02 21.72
CA GLY A 431 32.63 2.02 22.86
C GLY A 431 32.48 0.88 23.90
N THR A 432 31.29 0.31 24.06
CA THR A 432 31.04 -1.03 24.62
C THR A 432 30.26 -1.83 23.59
N PRO A 433 30.88 -2.80 22.89
CA PRO A 433 30.27 -3.41 21.72
C PRO A 433 29.06 -4.27 22.12
N ASN A 434 27.85 -3.81 21.76
CA ASN A 434 26.59 -4.54 21.94
C ASN A 434 26.36 -5.45 20.73
N LEU A 435 27.18 -6.49 20.60
CA LEU A 435 27.15 -7.37 19.44
C LEU A 435 25.93 -8.30 19.46
N SER A 436 25.35 -8.48 18.28
CA SER A 436 24.30 -9.45 17.97
C SER A 436 24.72 -10.89 18.26
N SER A 437 23.76 -11.76 18.57
CA SER A 437 24.01 -13.21 18.73
C SER A 437 22.93 -14.10 18.13
N TYR A 438 22.00 -13.55 17.35
CA TYR A 438 20.97 -14.33 16.67
C TYR A 438 21.58 -15.41 15.79
N SER A 439 20.84 -16.50 15.59
CA SER A 439 21.35 -17.75 15.01
C SER A 439 20.62 -18.22 13.76
N GLY A 440 19.58 -17.51 13.31
CA GLY A 440 18.88 -17.81 12.06
C GLY A 440 19.51 -17.18 10.81
N PHE A 441 18.69 -16.94 9.79
CA PHE A 441 19.11 -16.32 8.54
C PHE A 441 19.10 -14.80 8.61
N THR A 442 19.87 -14.17 7.73
CA THR A 442 19.73 -12.74 7.43
C THR A 442 19.22 -12.56 6.01
N TYR A 443 18.01 -12.01 5.87
CA TYR A 443 17.36 -11.78 4.57
C TYR A 443 17.62 -10.35 4.06
N ILE A 444 17.99 -10.21 2.79
CA ILE A 444 18.20 -8.91 2.14
C ILE A 444 17.37 -8.88 0.85
N GLN A 445 16.20 -8.28 0.95
CA GLN A 445 15.16 -8.32 -0.09
C GLN A 445 14.98 -6.98 -0.81
N GLY A 446 15.50 -5.87 -0.26
CA GLY A 446 15.48 -4.55 -0.89
C GLY A 446 16.39 -3.53 -0.19
N GLY A 447 16.71 -2.44 -0.88
CA GLY A 447 17.52 -1.34 -0.34
C GLY A 447 18.93 -1.76 0.07
N ASN A 448 19.54 -1.03 1.02
CA ASN A 448 20.92 -1.27 1.47
C ASN A 448 20.96 -1.77 2.92
N LEU A 449 21.81 -2.77 3.19
CA LEU A 449 22.17 -3.23 4.54
C LEU A 449 23.66 -3.00 4.77
N HIS A 450 23.98 -2.09 5.68
CA HIS A 450 25.32 -1.78 6.14
C HIS A 450 25.63 -2.53 7.42
N LEU A 451 26.86 -3.05 7.51
CA LEU A 451 27.39 -3.69 8.70
C LEU A 451 28.68 -2.98 9.08
N ALA A 452 28.79 -2.49 10.31
CA ALA A 452 30.04 -1.92 10.81
C ALA A 452 31.22 -2.93 10.74
N GLY A 453 30.92 -4.21 10.93
CA GLY A 453 31.83 -5.34 10.74
C GLY A 453 31.06 -6.66 10.72
N VAL A 454 31.75 -7.78 10.43
CA VAL A 454 31.07 -9.09 10.29
C VAL A 454 30.44 -9.58 11.61
N ALA A 455 30.92 -9.09 12.75
CA ALA A 455 30.40 -9.44 14.08
C ALA A 455 28.95 -9.00 14.31
N GLU A 456 28.45 -8.02 13.55
CA GLU A 456 27.05 -7.56 13.60
C GLU A 456 26.05 -8.65 13.20
N LEU A 457 26.52 -9.68 12.46
CA LEU A 457 25.73 -10.83 12.02
C LEU A 457 25.58 -11.94 13.06
N GLY A 458 26.18 -11.79 14.25
CA GLY A 458 26.11 -12.78 15.31
C GLY A 458 26.50 -14.19 14.85
N GLN A 459 25.63 -15.17 15.14
CA GLN A 459 25.81 -16.57 14.79
C GLN A 459 24.97 -16.97 13.57
N THR A 460 24.64 -16.03 12.68
CA THR A 460 23.78 -16.31 11.52
C THR A 460 24.26 -17.51 10.72
N ILE A 461 23.32 -18.37 10.29
CA ILE A 461 23.65 -19.54 9.46
C ILE A 461 24.10 -19.10 8.07
N ALA A 462 23.37 -18.18 7.44
CA ALA A 462 23.64 -17.76 6.06
C ALA A 462 23.01 -16.40 5.73
N LEU A 463 23.62 -15.72 4.74
CA LEU A 463 23.10 -14.51 4.14
C LEU A 463 22.27 -14.83 2.89
N LYS A 464 21.02 -14.35 2.87
CA LYS A 464 20.07 -14.55 1.76
C LYS A 464 19.75 -13.23 1.08
N SER A 465 20.59 -12.84 0.13
CA SER A 465 20.40 -11.62 -0.67
C SER A 465 19.75 -11.93 -2.01
N THR A 466 18.57 -11.37 -2.27
CA THR A 466 17.78 -11.60 -3.50
C THR A 466 17.41 -10.31 -4.23
N GLY A 467 17.33 -9.18 -3.53
CA GLY A 467 16.93 -7.88 -4.10
C GLY A 467 17.80 -6.71 -3.66
N GLY A 468 18.12 -6.65 -2.37
CA GLY A 468 18.91 -5.54 -1.79
C GLY A 468 20.41 -5.72 -1.93
N ALA A 469 21.15 -4.69 -1.53
CA ALA A 469 22.60 -4.68 -1.45
C ALA A 469 23.08 -4.81 0.00
N ILE A 470 24.20 -5.50 0.22
CA ILE A 470 24.81 -5.68 1.53
C ILE A 470 26.32 -5.53 1.45
N GLY A 471 26.93 -4.94 2.48
CA GLY A 471 28.37 -4.71 2.55
C GLY A 471 28.86 -4.40 3.96
N LEU A 472 30.18 -4.35 4.11
CA LEU A 472 30.86 -3.98 5.34
C LEU A 472 31.37 -2.55 5.23
N ASP A 473 31.04 -1.71 6.20
CA ASP A 473 31.52 -0.32 6.26
C ASP A 473 33.05 -0.26 6.42
N ASN A 474 33.66 -1.30 7.01
CA ASN A 474 35.10 -1.45 7.15
C ASN A 474 35.82 -2.05 5.92
N GLY A 475 35.10 -2.27 4.81
CA GLY A 475 35.61 -2.80 3.53
C GLY A 475 35.05 -4.18 3.21
N THR A 476 34.14 -4.24 2.24
CA THR A 476 33.42 -5.46 1.83
C THR A 476 34.33 -6.52 1.21
N VAL A 477 35.31 -6.10 0.41
CA VAL A 477 36.18 -6.95 -0.41
C VAL A 477 37.62 -6.94 0.08
N THR A 478 38.13 -5.78 0.51
CA THR A 478 39.54 -5.61 0.93
C THR A 478 39.70 -5.31 2.40
N GLY A 479 38.60 -5.14 3.13
CA GLY A 479 38.59 -4.88 4.57
C GLY A 479 39.03 -6.08 5.41
N PRO A 480 39.29 -5.85 6.72
CA PRO A 480 39.82 -6.87 7.62
C PRO A 480 38.88 -8.07 7.81
N ASP A 481 37.57 -7.86 7.70
CA ASP A 481 36.55 -8.89 7.92
C ASP A 481 36.02 -9.50 6.60
N SER A 482 36.49 -9.01 5.46
CA SER A 482 35.97 -9.34 4.12
C SER A 482 35.95 -10.85 3.84
N ALA A 483 36.99 -11.58 4.23
CA ALA A 483 37.08 -13.02 4.02
C ALA A 483 35.97 -13.79 4.75
N SER A 484 35.80 -13.50 6.05
CA SER A 484 34.77 -14.12 6.89
C SER A 484 33.37 -13.75 6.43
N PHE A 485 33.17 -12.51 5.97
CA PHE A 485 31.90 -12.05 5.41
C PHE A 485 31.55 -12.75 4.10
N LEU A 486 32.48 -12.79 3.13
CA LEU A 486 32.27 -13.43 1.83
C LEU A 486 32.05 -14.94 1.94
N GLN A 487 32.54 -15.59 2.99
CA GLN A 487 32.26 -17.00 3.29
C GLN A 487 30.82 -17.27 3.76
N ARG A 488 30.05 -16.22 4.09
CA ARG A 488 28.62 -16.36 4.47
C ARG A 488 27.67 -16.41 3.27
N PHE A 489 28.18 -16.16 2.06
CA PHE A 489 27.42 -16.28 0.81
C PHE A 489 27.70 -17.61 0.11
N ASN A 490 26.77 -18.00 -0.75
CA ASN A 490 26.88 -19.13 -1.66
C ASN A 490 26.58 -18.68 -3.09
N SER A 491 27.15 -19.41 -4.05
CA SER A 491 26.90 -19.28 -5.49
C SER A 491 26.22 -20.52 -6.09
N ARG A 492 25.64 -20.37 -7.27
CA ARG A 492 25.01 -21.44 -8.06
C ARG A 492 25.98 -22.61 -8.33
N ALA A 493 27.28 -22.32 -8.44
CA ALA A 493 28.30 -23.34 -8.71
C ALA A 493 28.61 -24.24 -7.50
N GLN A 494 28.22 -23.84 -6.29
CA GLN A 494 28.58 -24.52 -5.03
C GLN A 494 27.44 -25.40 -4.46
N ALA A 495 26.31 -25.54 -5.18
CA ALA A 495 25.07 -26.16 -4.70
C ALA A 495 25.07 -27.72 -4.75
N PRO A 496 25.83 -28.41 -3.88
CA PRO A 496 25.12 -29.00 -2.75
C PRO A 496 25.96 -29.07 -1.45
N LEU A 497 25.45 -28.48 -0.36
CA LEU A 497 25.74 -29.01 0.96
C LEU A 497 24.94 -30.31 1.13
N THR A 498 25.61 -31.42 1.49
CA THR A 498 24.99 -32.76 1.46
C THR A 498 23.89 -32.96 2.50
N LEU A 499 22.95 -33.81 2.10
CA LEU A 499 21.66 -34.15 2.70
C LEU A 499 21.77 -34.96 4.01
N GLN A 500 22.32 -34.42 5.10
CA GLN A 500 22.07 -35.01 6.43
C GLN A 500 22.32 -34.09 7.65
N GLY A 501 22.69 -32.82 7.45
CA GLY A 501 23.00 -31.88 8.55
C GLY A 501 22.26 -30.55 8.51
N ASP A 502 22.27 -29.80 7.40
CA ASP A 502 21.96 -28.35 7.46
C ASP A 502 21.34 -27.77 6.17
N LEU A 503 20.21 -28.29 5.69
CA LEU A 503 19.46 -27.62 4.61
C LEU A 503 17.95 -27.73 4.79
N LYS A 504 17.36 -26.71 5.43
CA LYS A 504 16.00 -26.27 5.12
C LYS A 504 16.09 -25.07 4.17
N ARG A 505 15.51 -25.26 2.98
CA ARG A 505 14.94 -24.26 2.04
C ARG A 505 15.89 -23.65 0.99
N THR A 506 15.62 -24.10 -0.24
CA THR A 506 16.17 -23.82 -1.58
C THR A 506 16.08 -22.36 -2.05
N ASP A 507 16.73 -21.44 -1.33
CA ASP A 507 17.12 -20.09 -1.82
C ASP A 507 18.65 -20.03 -2.02
N ASP A 508 19.26 -21.14 -2.43
CA ASP A 508 20.63 -21.55 -2.05
C ASP A 508 21.80 -20.65 -2.47
N PHE A 509 21.59 -19.61 -3.28
CA PHE A 509 22.67 -18.67 -3.66
C PHE A 509 22.24 -17.20 -3.63
N ALA A 510 23.16 -16.34 -3.22
CA ALA A 510 22.94 -14.90 -3.17
C ALA A 510 22.99 -14.30 -4.58
N SER A 511 22.01 -13.47 -4.90
CA SER A 511 21.85 -12.83 -6.21
C SER A 511 21.46 -11.35 -6.14
N GLY A 512 21.47 -10.75 -4.95
CA GLY A 512 21.37 -9.30 -4.78
C GLY A 512 22.73 -8.59 -4.96
N GLY A 513 22.85 -7.37 -4.42
CA GLY A 513 24.04 -6.54 -4.57
C GLY A 513 25.14 -6.81 -3.53
N LEU A 514 26.38 -6.94 -3.97
CA LEU A 514 27.58 -6.84 -3.15
C LEU A 514 27.99 -5.37 -3.12
N MET A 515 27.65 -4.70 -2.01
CA MET A 515 27.84 -3.26 -1.84
C MET A 515 29.31 -2.97 -1.54
N LEU A 516 29.96 -2.22 -2.42
CA LEU A 516 31.33 -1.76 -2.20
C LEU A 516 31.35 -0.53 -1.29
N THR A 517 32.48 -0.30 -0.66
CA THR A 517 32.74 0.97 0.03
C THR A 517 33.44 1.97 -0.90
N ALA A 518 33.46 3.24 -0.50
CA ALA A 518 34.19 4.28 -1.24
C ALA A 518 35.69 3.97 -1.40
N SER A 519 36.31 3.31 -0.41
CA SER A 519 37.73 2.91 -0.47
C SER A 519 38.00 1.78 -1.46
N GLU A 520 36.96 1.08 -1.93
CA GLU A 520 37.05 -0.05 -2.87
C GLU A 520 36.71 0.36 -4.31
N SER A 521 36.46 1.64 -4.55
CA SER A 521 36.08 2.21 -5.86
C SER A 521 37.05 1.92 -7.00
N ALA A 522 38.32 1.60 -6.72
CA ALA A 522 39.34 1.26 -7.72
C ALA A 522 39.80 -0.21 -7.66
N THR A 523 39.23 -1.02 -6.77
CA THR A 523 39.65 -2.41 -6.57
C THR A 523 39.29 -3.28 -7.77
N ASN A 524 40.23 -4.07 -8.26
CA ASN A 524 39.95 -5.09 -9.28
C ASN A 524 39.21 -6.27 -8.65
N LEU A 525 38.03 -6.60 -9.18
CA LEU A 525 37.18 -7.67 -8.68
C LEU A 525 37.31 -8.90 -9.56
N ASN A 526 37.57 -10.07 -8.95
CA ASN A 526 37.61 -11.33 -9.68
C ASN A 526 36.69 -12.37 -9.04
N PHE A 527 35.55 -12.62 -9.67
CA PHE A 527 34.52 -13.54 -9.21
C PHE A 527 34.79 -15.01 -9.58
N THR A 528 35.89 -15.32 -10.26
CA THR A 528 36.21 -16.71 -10.69
C THR A 528 37.06 -17.48 -9.70
N THR A 529 37.68 -16.81 -8.73
CA THR A 529 38.64 -17.40 -7.78
C THR A 529 38.62 -16.68 -6.44
N GLY A 530 39.14 -17.33 -5.38
CA GLY A 530 39.24 -16.73 -4.04
C GLY A 530 37.87 -16.54 -3.38
N ASN A 531 37.81 -15.67 -2.37
CA ASN A 531 36.57 -15.48 -1.58
C ASN A 531 35.42 -14.88 -2.39
N LEU A 532 35.71 -14.08 -3.41
CA LEU A 532 34.68 -13.50 -4.28
C LEU A 532 33.94 -14.55 -5.13
N ALA A 533 34.47 -15.77 -5.28
CA ALA A 533 33.75 -16.86 -5.95
C ALA A 533 32.46 -17.25 -5.21
N ASN A 534 32.37 -17.00 -3.90
CA ASN A 534 31.14 -17.22 -3.12
C ASN A 534 30.04 -16.21 -3.46
N ALA A 535 30.39 -15.06 -4.05
CA ALA A 535 29.48 -14.01 -4.49
C ALA A 535 29.35 -13.96 -6.03
N ALA A 536 29.68 -15.06 -6.73
CA ALA A 536 29.74 -15.10 -8.20
C ALA A 536 28.42 -14.75 -8.93
N ASP A 537 27.28 -14.94 -8.27
CA ASP A 537 25.94 -14.64 -8.81
C ASP A 537 25.38 -13.30 -8.31
N MET A 538 26.10 -12.60 -7.43
CA MET A 538 25.74 -11.27 -6.95
C MET A 538 26.16 -10.19 -7.95
N SER A 539 25.45 -9.07 -7.93
CA SER A 539 25.81 -7.87 -8.69
C SER A 539 26.78 -6.99 -7.91
N VAL A 540 27.61 -6.20 -8.60
CA VAL A 540 28.39 -5.14 -7.95
C VAL A 540 27.47 -3.94 -7.71
N ALA A 541 27.35 -3.51 -6.45
CA ALA A 541 26.42 -2.49 -6.01
C ALA A 541 27.13 -1.32 -5.31
N ALA A 542 26.43 -0.18 -5.26
CA ALA A 542 26.84 1.04 -4.58
C ALA A 542 26.13 1.19 -3.22
N PRO A 543 26.70 1.95 -2.26
CA PRO A 543 25.94 2.47 -1.13
C PRO A 543 24.84 3.42 -1.62
N GLU A 544 23.83 3.70 -0.80
CA GLU A 544 22.65 4.48 -1.18
C GLU A 544 22.98 5.91 -1.69
N GLN A 545 24.14 6.47 -1.31
CA GLN A 545 24.60 7.76 -1.85
C GLN A 545 25.20 7.66 -3.27
N GLY A 546 25.30 6.45 -3.83
CA GLY A 546 25.96 6.16 -5.10
C GLY A 546 27.49 6.09 -5.02
N MET A 547 28.12 5.59 -6.09
CA MET A 547 29.58 5.57 -6.20
C MET A 547 30.04 5.60 -7.65
N THR A 548 31.29 6.04 -7.88
CA THR A 548 31.99 5.83 -9.15
C THR A 548 33.01 4.69 -8.99
N TYR A 549 32.86 3.63 -9.78
CA TYR A 549 33.74 2.47 -9.75
C TYR A 549 34.65 2.46 -10.99
N THR A 550 35.96 2.47 -10.77
CA THR A 550 37.01 2.58 -11.81
C THR A 550 37.83 1.31 -11.98
N GLY A 551 37.70 0.34 -11.06
CA GLY A 551 38.39 -0.95 -11.12
C GLY A 551 37.90 -1.84 -12.27
N THR A 552 38.61 -2.95 -12.49
CA THR A 552 38.22 -3.97 -13.49
C THR A 552 37.39 -5.08 -12.85
N ILE A 553 36.46 -5.66 -13.62
CA ILE A 553 35.65 -6.81 -13.21
C ILE A 553 36.02 -8.00 -14.08
N THR A 554 36.39 -9.11 -13.44
CA THR A 554 36.47 -10.44 -14.06
C THR A 554 35.22 -11.21 -13.63
N PRO A 555 34.20 -11.31 -14.50
CA PRO A 555 32.92 -11.90 -14.14
C PRO A 555 33.01 -13.43 -14.06
N ALA A 556 32.20 -14.03 -13.20
CA ALA A 556 31.91 -15.45 -13.27
C ALA A 556 30.85 -15.73 -14.36
N ASN A 557 30.86 -16.94 -14.92
CA ASN A 557 29.86 -17.43 -15.88
C ASN A 557 29.67 -16.48 -17.08
N ALA A 558 30.76 -15.84 -17.51
CA ALA A 558 30.80 -14.87 -18.61
C ALA A 558 29.74 -13.75 -18.53
N THR A 559 29.34 -13.32 -17.33
CA THR A 559 28.27 -12.34 -17.15
C THR A 559 28.66 -11.27 -16.13
N TYR A 560 28.77 -10.03 -16.59
CA TYR A 560 28.84 -8.86 -15.72
C TYR A 560 27.48 -8.64 -15.05
N ARG A 561 27.46 -8.53 -13.73
CA ARG A 561 26.26 -8.22 -12.95
C ARG A 561 26.48 -6.91 -12.21
N LEU A 562 25.65 -5.92 -12.48
CA LEU A 562 25.78 -4.57 -11.91
C LEU A 562 24.44 -4.11 -11.33
N GLY A 563 24.50 -3.23 -10.34
CA GLY A 563 23.33 -2.69 -9.63
C GLY A 563 23.04 -3.45 -8.33
N GLY A 564 21.91 -3.19 -7.68
CA GLY A 564 21.59 -3.66 -6.34
C GLY A 564 21.41 -2.52 -5.35
N GLY A 565 20.43 -2.67 -4.45
CA GLY A 565 20.12 -1.66 -3.44
C GLY A 565 19.56 -0.37 -4.04
N ALA A 566 19.75 0.74 -3.32
CA ALA A 566 19.25 2.07 -3.68
C ALA A 566 20.33 3.02 -4.23
N GLY A 567 21.57 2.55 -4.39
CA GLY A 567 22.69 3.37 -4.87
C GLY A 567 22.98 3.27 -6.36
N VAL A 568 23.31 4.37 -7.04
CA VAL A 568 23.77 4.35 -8.44
C VAL A 568 25.26 4.02 -8.51
N ILE A 569 25.63 2.94 -9.22
CA ILE A 569 27.02 2.63 -9.54
C ILE A 569 27.39 3.20 -10.92
N THR A 570 28.39 4.08 -10.96
CA THR A 570 28.87 4.73 -12.19
C THR A 570 30.19 4.10 -12.68
N LEU A 571 30.23 3.66 -13.93
CA LEU A 571 31.42 3.13 -14.60
C LEU A 571 31.90 4.14 -15.65
N PRO A 572 33.03 4.86 -15.39
CA PRO A 572 33.44 5.97 -16.24
C PRO A 572 34.47 5.60 -17.31
N ASN A 573 35.10 4.42 -17.23
CA ASN A 573 36.25 4.10 -18.06
C ASN A 573 35.85 3.38 -19.36
N ALA A 574 36.54 3.70 -20.45
CA ALA A 574 36.36 3.00 -21.72
C ALA A 574 36.86 1.56 -21.60
N ASN A 575 36.10 0.61 -22.15
CA ASN A 575 36.39 -0.83 -22.10
C ASN A 575 36.64 -1.36 -20.68
N GLN A 576 35.86 -0.86 -19.71
CA GLN A 576 35.82 -1.43 -18.37
C GLN A 576 35.06 -2.78 -18.36
N LEU A 577 34.13 -2.95 -19.32
CA LEU A 577 33.44 -4.20 -19.63
C LEU A 577 33.86 -4.68 -21.03
N THR A 578 34.40 -5.90 -21.15
CA THR A 578 35.03 -6.39 -22.40
C THR A 578 34.77 -7.87 -22.67
N GLY A 579 35.17 -8.34 -23.85
CA GLY A 579 35.21 -9.76 -24.21
C GLY A 579 33.86 -10.37 -24.56
N ALA A 580 33.79 -11.69 -24.67
CA ALA A 580 32.57 -12.43 -25.02
C ALA A 580 31.59 -12.59 -23.83
N ASN A 581 31.51 -11.58 -22.98
CA ASN A 581 30.67 -11.57 -21.78
C ASN A 581 29.36 -10.83 -22.04
N SER A 582 28.30 -11.23 -21.32
CA SER A 582 27.02 -10.52 -21.26
C SER A 582 27.01 -9.50 -20.13
N LEU A 583 26.11 -8.51 -20.20
CA LEU A 583 25.82 -7.58 -19.12
C LEU A 583 24.39 -7.81 -18.60
N VAL A 584 24.26 -7.92 -17.29
CA VAL A 584 22.98 -7.94 -16.59
C VAL A 584 22.96 -6.80 -15.58
N VAL A 585 21.97 -5.92 -15.72
CA VAL A 585 21.68 -4.84 -14.78
C VAL A 585 20.46 -5.24 -13.96
N MET A 586 20.60 -5.26 -12.64
CA MET A 586 19.56 -5.63 -11.69
C MET A 586 19.40 -4.60 -10.59
N ASN A 587 18.18 -4.53 -10.06
CA ASN A 587 17.76 -3.84 -8.85
C ASN A 587 18.28 -2.39 -8.74
N GLY A 588 17.65 -1.50 -9.49
CA GLY A 588 17.89 -0.06 -9.40
C GLY A 588 16.73 0.76 -9.98
N HIS A 589 15.74 1.08 -9.17
CA HIS A 589 14.52 1.75 -9.58
C HIS A 589 14.76 3.19 -10.08
N ASP A 590 14.22 3.50 -11.26
CA ASP A 590 13.58 4.78 -11.54
C ASP A 590 12.22 4.47 -12.21
N PHE A 591 11.10 4.81 -11.56
CA PHE A 591 9.76 4.77 -12.13
C PHE A 591 9.01 6.02 -11.63
N GLU A 592 8.39 6.76 -12.55
CA GLU A 592 7.60 7.98 -12.29
C GLU A 592 8.24 8.97 -11.29
N ASP A 593 7.62 9.16 -10.12
CA ASP A 593 7.99 10.12 -9.07
C ASP A 593 9.14 9.62 -8.17
N ARG A 594 9.40 8.31 -8.15
CA ARG A 594 10.49 7.69 -7.37
C ARG A 594 11.76 7.57 -8.20
N GLN A 595 12.42 8.71 -8.38
CA GLN A 595 13.77 8.78 -8.93
C GLN A 595 14.81 8.42 -7.86
N GLY A 596 15.85 7.67 -8.23
CA GLY A 596 17.07 7.52 -7.44
C GLY A 596 17.17 6.31 -6.51
N LEU A 597 16.35 5.25 -6.66
CA LEU A 597 16.54 4.03 -5.86
C LEU A 597 17.42 3.02 -6.61
N GLY A 598 18.67 3.37 -6.79
CA GLY A 598 19.70 2.48 -7.33
C GLY A 598 19.70 2.44 -8.85
N GLY A 599 20.82 2.04 -9.44
CA GLY A 599 20.93 1.98 -10.89
C GLY A 599 22.37 1.78 -11.37
N VAL A 600 22.54 1.65 -12.68
CA VAL A 600 23.85 1.53 -13.31
C VAL A 600 24.02 2.66 -14.30
N ARG A 601 25.10 3.43 -14.17
CA ARG A 601 25.43 4.51 -15.10
C ARG A 601 26.74 4.21 -15.82
N ILE A 602 26.69 4.10 -17.14
CA ILE A 602 27.87 3.86 -17.97
C ILE A 602 28.10 5.09 -18.84
N THR A 603 29.17 5.85 -18.56
CA THR A 603 29.44 7.11 -19.26
C THR A 603 30.46 6.99 -20.39
N ALA A 604 31.10 5.82 -20.54
CA ALA A 604 32.07 5.54 -21.60
C ALA A 604 31.66 4.32 -22.45
N THR A 605 32.33 4.13 -23.58
CA THR A 605 32.07 3.00 -24.48
C THR A 605 32.72 1.71 -23.98
N ASN A 606 32.04 0.59 -24.17
CA ASN A 606 32.49 -0.76 -23.86
C ASN A 606 32.42 -1.66 -25.11
N ASN A 607 33.25 -2.71 -25.14
CA ASN A 607 33.40 -3.60 -26.30
C ASN A 607 33.11 -5.07 -25.98
N TYR A 608 32.34 -5.34 -24.92
CA TYR A 608 31.81 -6.68 -24.71
C TYR A 608 30.82 -7.04 -25.84
N THR A 609 30.78 -8.32 -26.21
CA THR A 609 30.00 -8.78 -27.38
C THR A 609 28.77 -9.61 -27.02
N GLY A 610 28.60 -9.98 -25.74
CA GLY A 610 27.37 -10.62 -25.27
C GLY A 610 26.19 -9.65 -25.18
N GLY A 611 25.01 -10.18 -24.89
CA GLY A 611 23.79 -9.39 -24.76
C GLY A 611 23.75 -8.55 -23.48
N THR A 612 22.92 -7.51 -23.49
CA THR A 612 22.59 -6.67 -22.34
C THR A 612 21.16 -6.98 -21.89
N ARG A 613 20.98 -7.32 -20.62
CA ARG A 613 19.65 -7.49 -20.00
C ARG A 613 19.49 -6.51 -18.86
N ILE A 614 18.39 -5.75 -18.87
CA ILE A 614 18.01 -4.83 -17.80
C ILE A 614 16.76 -5.40 -17.16
N GLN A 615 16.82 -5.76 -15.88
CA GLN A 615 15.73 -6.46 -15.22
C GLN A 615 15.53 -6.05 -13.77
N GLY A 616 14.31 -5.65 -13.43
CA GLY A 616 13.88 -5.47 -12.05
C GLY A 616 13.53 -6.78 -11.34
N ARG A 617 13.24 -6.70 -10.03
CA ARG A 617 12.77 -7.84 -9.22
C ARG A 617 11.62 -7.43 -8.32
N SER A 618 10.79 -8.41 -7.97
CA SER A 618 9.78 -8.22 -6.92
C SER A 618 10.43 -8.22 -5.54
N MET A 619 10.04 -7.26 -4.72
CA MET A 619 10.42 -7.12 -3.33
C MET A 619 9.18 -7.33 -2.46
N ASN A 620 9.32 -8.11 -1.39
CA ASN A 620 8.30 -8.15 -0.36
C ASN A 620 8.52 -6.92 0.53
N THR A 621 7.61 -5.96 0.52
CA THR A 621 7.70 -4.75 1.33
C THR A 621 6.30 -4.24 1.67
N ASN A 622 6.18 -3.64 2.86
CA ASN A 622 4.99 -2.95 3.32
C ASN A 622 5.08 -1.43 3.13
N GLN A 623 6.15 -0.93 2.49
CA GLN A 623 6.46 0.49 2.36
C GLN A 623 5.29 1.29 1.77
N ASP A 624 4.75 0.84 0.64
CA ASP A 624 3.70 1.57 -0.08
C ASP A 624 2.36 1.52 0.65
N ALA A 625 2.01 0.34 1.17
CA ALA A 625 0.82 0.18 2.00
C ALA A 625 0.89 1.08 3.24
N ALA A 626 2.08 1.22 3.85
CA ALA A 626 2.29 2.11 4.99
C ALA A 626 2.31 3.60 4.62
N ALA A 627 2.77 3.96 3.42
CA ALA A 627 2.74 5.34 2.95
C ALA A 627 1.31 5.88 2.82
N VAL A 628 0.36 5.01 2.44
CA VAL A 628 -1.06 5.36 2.26
C VAL A 628 -1.96 4.90 3.43
N ASP A 629 -1.38 4.44 4.55
CA ASP A 629 -2.10 3.93 5.73
C ASP A 629 -3.12 2.79 5.42
N GLY A 630 -2.82 2.01 4.37
CA GLY A 630 -3.64 0.92 3.82
C GLY A 630 -3.74 -0.31 4.74
N GLY A 631 -4.80 -1.10 4.54
CA GLY A 631 -5.17 -2.22 5.43
C GLY A 631 -4.55 -3.58 5.14
N VAL A 632 -3.82 -3.74 4.03
CA VAL A 632 -3.26 -5.05 3.62
C VAL A 632 -1.79 -4.87 3.20
N PRO A 633 -0.85 -5.71 3.69
CA PRO A 633 0.46 -5.85 3.08
C PRO A 633 0.32 -6.01 1.56
N ALA A 634 0.91 -5.10 0.79
CA ALA A 634 0.94 -5.27 -0.66
C ALA A 634 1.72 -6.56 -0.97
N GLY A 635 1.17 -7.40 -1.85
CA GLY A 635 1.92 -8.48 -2.48
C GLY A 635 3.19 -7.94 -3.16
N GLY A 636 4.15 -8.82 -3.46
CA GLY A 636 5.50 -8.43 -3.88
C GLY A 636 5.55 -7.27 -4.89
N GLN A 637 5.98 -6.10 -4.44
CA GLN A 637 6.10 -4.90 -5.25
C GLN A 637 7.23 -5.08 -6.25
N TYR A 638 6.94 -4.90 -7.53
CA TYR A 638 8.00 -4.94 -8.53
C TYR A 638 8.80 -3.64 -8.56
N ASN A 639 10.12 -3.80 -8.52
CA ASN A 639 11.06 -2.71 -8.62
C ASN A 639 11.84 -2.84 -9.92
N GLY A 640 11.56 -1.97 -10.90
CA GLY A 640 12.30 -1.90 -12.16
C GLY A 640 13.79 -1.61 -11.96
N SER A 641 14.58 -1.72 -13.03
CA SER A 641 16.02 -1.39 -13.01
C SER A 641 16.39 -0.41 -14.11
N THR A 642 17.20 0.60 -13.81
CA THR A 642 17.66 1.60 -14.77
C THR A 642 19.12 1.40 -15.13
N LEU A 643 19.37 1.26 -16.43
CA LEU A 643 20.69 1.42 -17.03
C LEU A 643 20.74 2.76 -17.77
N THR A 644 21.53 3.68 -17.26
CA THR A 644 21.80 4.95 -17.91
C THR A 644 23.06 4.90 -18.75
N VAL A 645 22.97 5.32 -20.01
CA VAL A 645 24.11 5.42 -20.92
C VAL A 645 24.18 6.78 -21.61
N THR A 646 25.40 7.23 -21.90
CA THR A 646 25.64 8.47 -22.66
C THR A 646 26.02 8.20 -24.13
N SER A 647 26.29 6.94 -24.48
CA SER A 647 26.66 6.50 -25.84
C SER A 647 25.84 5.28 -26.25
N LEU A 648 25.15 5.39 -27.39
CA LEU A 648 24.35 4.32 -27.99
C LEU A 648 24.57 4.31 -29.50
N ALA A 649 25.60 3.58 -29.94
CA ALA A 649 25.98 3.45 -31.35
C ALA A 649 25.13 2.40 -32.08
N ASN A 650 25.45 2.10 -33.34
CA ASN A 650 24.89 0.96 -34.07
C ASN A 650 25.40 -0.39 -33.53
N GLY A 651 24.66 -1.46 -33.81
CA GLY A 651 25.07 -2.84 -33.56
C GLY A 651 26.43 -3.16 -34.17
N GLY A 652 27.23 -3.97 -33.48
CA GLY A 652 28.62 -4.26 -33.87
C GLY A 652 29.63 -3.17 -33.51
N VAL A 653 29.17 -1.99 -33.10
CA VAL A 653 30.03 -0.86 -32.68
C VAL A 653 29.97 -0.69 -31.18
N ALA A 654 31.13 -0.44 -30.56
CA ALA A 654 31.28 -0.21 -29.12
C ALA A 654 30.43 1.00 -28.67
N SER A 655 29.69 0.80 -27.59
CA SER A 655 28.76 1.79 -27.00
C SER A 655 28.66 1.57 -25.48
N GLY A 656 27.82 2.33 -24.77
CA GLY A 656 27.56 2.06 -23.35
C GLY A 656 27.06 0.63 -23.10
N ILE A 657 26.34 0.05 -24.07
CA ILE A 657 25.81 -1.32 -24.02
C ILE A 657 26.61 -2.32 -24.87
N GLY A 658 27.92 -2.11 -25.01
CA GLY A 658 28.79 -3.06 -25.71
C GLY A 658 28.73 -2.93 -27.25
N SER A 659 29.26 -3.95 -27.92
CA SER A 659 29.37 -4.06 -29.39
C SER A 659 28.68 -5.30 -29.95
N SER A 660 27.67 -5.83 -29.26
CA SER A 660 26.78 -6.87 -29.79
C SER A 660 26.07 -6.40 -31.07
N SER A 661 25.62 -7.35 -31.91
CA SER A 661 24.92 -7.04 -33.17
C SER A 661 23.58 -6.33 -32.94
N SER A 662 22.95 -5.81 -33.98
CA SER A 662 21.69 -5.07 -33.89
C SER A 662 20.44 -5.94 -33.65
N ALA A 663 20.60 -7.27 -33.48
CA ALA A 663 19.49 -8.18 -33.22
C ALA A 663 18.82 -7.90 -31.86
N ALA A 664 17.49 -8.00 -31.82
CA ALA A 664 16.68 -7.74 -30.61
C ALA A 664 17.12 -8.59 -29.40
N ALA A 665 17.52 -9.84 -29.63
CA ALA A 665 18.02 -10.75 -28.60
C ALA A 665 19.25 -10.24 -27.82
N ASN A 666 19.94 -9.21 -28.31
CA ASN A 666 21.12 -8.65 -27.65
C ASN A 666 20.79 -7.50 -26.67
N LEU A 667 19.56 -6.98 -26.66
CA LEU A 667 19.13 -5.94 -25.73
C LEU A 667 17.76 -6.31 -25.19
N HIS A 668 17.73 -6.79 -23.96
CA HIS A 668 16.53 -7.30 -23.30
C HIS A 668 16.08 -6.38 -22.18
N LEU A 669 14.87 -5.83 -22.29
CA LEU A 669 14.27 -4.97 -21.28
C LEU A 669 13.17 -5.75 -20.57
N GLN A 670 13.43 -6.22 -19.35
CA GLN A 670 12.51 -7.04 -18.56
C GLN A 670 11.96 -6.21 -17.40
N GLY A 671 10.98 -5.35 -17.67
CA GLY A 671 10.45 -4.36 -16.71
C GLY A 671 11.51 -3.35 -16.24
N GLY A 672 12.58 -3.20 -17.01
CA GLY A 672 13.66 -2.25 -16.76
C GLY A 672 13.68 -1.11 -17.76
N THR A 673 14.42 -0.06 -17.41
CA THR A 673 14.58 1.19 -18.14
C THR A 673 15.96 1.25 -18.78
N LEU A 674 16.02 1.44 -20.10
CA LEU A 674 17.21 1.96 -20.76
C LEU A 674 17.08 3.47 -20.87
N ARG A 675 17.90 4.20 -20.11
CA ARG A 675 17.94 5.66 -20.10
C ARG A 675 19.12 6.17 -20.93
N TYR A 676 18.83 7.05 -21.87
CA TYR A 676 19.82 7.72 -22.69
C TYR A 676 19.97 9.19 -22.27
N GLU A 677 21.18 9.60 -21.92
CA GLU A 677 21.50 10.98 -21.50
C GLU A 677 22.55 11.67 -22.38
N GLY A 678 22.85 11.11 -23.55
CA GLY A 678 23.87 11.66 -24.45
C GLY A 678 23.41 12.84 -25.32
N ALA A 679 24.25 13.21 -26.27
CA ALA A 679 23.91 14.14 -27.35
C ALA A 679 23.00 13.47 -28.41
N ALA A 680 22.64 14.16 -29.49
CA ALA A 680 21.83 13.52 -30.54
C ALA A 680 22.54 12.28 -31.10
N THR A 681 21.82 11.16 -31.19
CA THR A 681 22.36 9.89 -31.68
C THR A 681 21.36 9.12 -32.54
N THR A 682 21.88 8.20 -33.33
CA THR A 682 21.10 7.21 -34.07
C THR A 682 21.69 5.83 -33.83
N THR A 683 20.81 4.84 -33.63
CA THR A 683 21.17 3.44 -33.51
C THR A 683 20.29 2.58 -34.41
N ASP A 684 20.82 1.48 -34.93
CA ASP A 684 20.08 0.45 -35.68
C ASP A 684 19.70 -0.76 -34.80
N ARG A 685 19.98 -0.71 -33.50
CA ARG A 685 19.70 -1.79 -32.56
C ARG A 685 18.20 -2.00 -32.41
N LEU A 686 17.76 -3.24 -32.47
CA LEU A 686 16.45 -3.66 -31.96
C LEU A 686 16.58 -4.07 -30.49
N PHE A 687 15.46 -4.25 -29.81
CA PHE A 687 15.42 -4.75 -28.44
C PHE A 687 14.22 -5.70 -28.25
N THR A 688 14.27 -6.45 -27.14
CA THR A 688 13.19 -7.30 -26.68
C THR A 688 12.38 -6.58 -25.61
N ILE A 689 11.06 -6.56 -25.79
CA ILE A 689 10.09 -6.20 -24.74
C ILE A 689 9.84 -7.47 -23.92
N GLY A 690 10.34 -7.46 -22.69
CA GLY A 690 10.24 -8.58 -21.77
C GLY A 690 8.82 -8.82 -21.27
N THR A 691 8.58 -9.96 -20.62
CA THR A 691 7.26 -10.34 -20.09
C THR A 691 6.73 -9.40 -19.00
N ARG A 692 7.60 -8.52 -18.46
CA ARG A 692 7.27 -7.44 -17.51
C ARG A 692 7.10 -6.06 -18.15
N GLY A 693 7.09 -5.99 -19.48
CA GLY A 693 7.15 -4.73 -20.19
C GLY A 693 8.58 -4.21 -20.34
N ALA A 694 8.72 -3.00 -20.87
CA ALA A 694 10.00 -2.37 -21.15
C ALA A 694 9.87 -0.85 -21.11
N THR A 695 10.93 -0.14 -20.71
CA THR A 695 10.94 1.33 -20.70
C THR A 695 12.13 1.87 -21.48
N LEU A 696 11.86 2.80 -22.41
CA LEU A 696 12.88 3.64 -23.04
C LEU A 696 12.76 5.07 -22.54
N ASP A 697 13.85 5.61 -22.00
CA ASP A 697 13.92 6.97 -21.50
C ASP A 697 14.92 7.80 -22.33
N ALA A 698 14.40 8.80 -23.05
CA ALA A 698 15.22 9.78 -23.75
C ALA A 698 15.31 11.07 -22.92
N SER A 699 16.37 11.19 -22.12
CA SER A 699 16.64 12.35 -21.25
C SER A 699 17.96 13.05 -21.58
N GLY A 700 18.52 12.76 -22.76
CA GLY A 700 19.73 13.39 -23.26
C GLY A 700 19.52 14.82 -23.75
N SER A 701 20.64 15.49 -24.01
CA SER A 701 20.67 16.83 -24.61
C SER A 701 20.25 16.86 -26.09
N GLY A 702 20.20 15.70 -26.76
CA GLY A 702 19.75 15.59 -28.15
C GLY A 702 18.89 14.35 -28.40
N ALA A 703 18.24 14.34 -29.57
CA ALA A 703 17.28 13.31 -29.92
C ALA A 703 17.88 11.91 -30.02
N LEU A 704 17.14 10.91 -29.56
CA LEU A 704 17.43 9.49 -29.66
C LEU A 704 16.63 8.87 -30.81
N VAL A 705 17.31 8.32 -31.82
CA VAL A 705 16.68 7.70 -32.99
C VAL A 705 17.03 6.22 -33.11
N PHE A 706 16.03 5.35 -32.99
CA PHE A 706 16.09 3.94 -33.38
C PHE A 706 15.67 3.82 -34.85
N SER A 707 16.64 3.53 -35.72
CA SER A 707 16.53 3.66 -37.17
C SER A 707 16.16 2.37 -37.92
N ASN A 708 16.20 1.23 -37.24
CA ASN A 708 15.85 -0.06 -37.82
C ASN A 708 14.33 -0.22 -37.88
N ALA A 709 13.78 -0.58 -39.04
CA ALA A 709 12.34 -0.76 -39.25
C ALA A 709 11.86 -2.21 -39.05
N GLY A 710 12.73 -3.11 -38.59
CA GLY A 710 12.36 -4.47 -38.21
C GLY A 710 11.43 -4.53 -36.99
N ALA A 711 10.77 -5.66 -36.80
CA ALA A 711 9.96 -5.90 -35.62
C ALA A 711 10.82 -6.05 -34.36
N LEU A 712 10.35 -5.46 -33.26
CA LEU A 712 10.85 -5.79 -31.92
C LEU A 712 10.52 -7.25 -31.60
N THR A 713 11.33 -7.86 -30.75
CA THR A 713 10.98 -9.17 -30.19
C THR A 713 10.11 -8.95 -28.97
N ILE A 714 9.02 -9.70 -28.86
CA ILE A 714 8.19 -9.75 -27.66
C ILE A 714 8.50 -11.07 -26.96
N ASP A 715 8.97 -10.99 -25.72
CA ASP A 715 9.38 -12.15 -24.96
C ASP A 715 8.18 -13.01 -24.55
N THR A 716 8.40 -14.32 -24.54
CA THR A 716 7.41 -15.32 -24.13
C THR A 716 8.09 -16.34 -23.24
N ALA A 717 7.51 -16.64 -22.08
CA ALA A 717 8.14 -17.55 -21.13
C ALA A 717 8.20 -18.99 -21.66
N GLU A 718 9.40 -19.54 -21.82
CA GLU A 718 9.53 -20.90 -22.38
C GLU A 718 9.19 -22.00 -21.37
N ALA A 719 8.81 -23.17 -21.89
CA ALA A 719 8.56 -24.35 -21.06
C ALA A 719 9.85 -24.83 -20.37
N ARG A 720 9.78 -25.13 -19.06
CA ARG A 720 10.95 -25.51 -18.24
C ARG A 720 10.68 -26.75 -17.42
N SER A 721 11.73 -27.52 -17.15
CA SER A 721 11.66 -28.58 -16.15
C SER A 721 11.67 -27.96 -14.75
N GLY A 722 10.76 -28.39 -13.89
CA GLY A 722 10.71 -28.00 -12.48
C GLY A 722 10.02 -29.07 -11.63
N VAL A 723 10.30 -29.08 -10.33
CA VAL A 723 9.63 -29.98 -9.38
C VAL A 723 8.57 -29.19 -8.64
N THR A 724 7.34 -29.71 -8.61
CA THR A 724 6.20 -29.11 -7.93
C THR A 724 6.00 -29.77 -6.58
N SER A 725 5.82 -28.96 -5.54
CA SER A 725 5.53 -29.43 -4.19
C SER A 725 4.38 -28.67 -3.58
N GLY A 726 3.59 -29.37 -2.77
CA GLY A 726 2.53 -28.77 -1.99
C GLY A 726 3.06 -27.88 -0.87
N PRO A 727 2.15 -27.21 -0.16
CA PRO A 727 2.49 -26.40 1.02
C PRO A 727 3.27 -27.21 2.09
N ALA A 728 3.15 -28.54 2.07
CA ALA A 728 3.84 -29.49 2.94
C ALA A 728 5.27 -29.85 2.47
N PHE A 729 6.15 -28.86 2.30
CA PHE A 729 7.58 -29.12 2.53
C PHE A 729 7.84 -29.23 4.03
N GLY A 730 7.41 -30.39 4.53
CA GLY A 730 7.43 -30.94 5.88
C GLY A 730 6.50 -32.16 5.86
N PHE A 731 7.05 -33.34 5.57
CA PHE A 731 6.36 -34.58 5.22
C PHE A 731 5.14 -34.94 6.09
N GLU A 732 4.07 -35.39 5.41
CA GLU A 732 2.94 -36.23 5.85
C GLU A 732 2.41 -36.08 7.30
N THR A 733 1.18 -35.57 7.44
CA THR A 733 0.01 -36.39 7.80
C THR A 733 -1.24 -35.60 7.41
N GLY A 734 -2.25 -36.29 6.86
CA GLY A 734 -3.41 -35.65 6.25
C GLY A 734 -4.10 -34.59 7.13
N THR A 735 -4.80 -33.67 6.47
CA THR A 735 -5.47 -32.43 6.97
C THR A 735 -4.50 -31.24 7.04
N THR A 736 -4.46 -30.26 6.13
CA THR A 736 -5.42 -29.63 5.19
C THR A 736 -4.62 -29.01 4.02
N PRO A 737 -5.16 -28.90 2.79
CA PRO A 737 -4.40 -28.38 1.65
C PRO A 737 -4.52 -26.85 1.58
N ALA A 738 -3.39 -26.14 1.69
CA ALA A 738 -3.38 -24.72 1.37
C ALA A 738 -3.48 -24.52 -0.15
N SER A 739 -4.23 -23.51 -0.57
CA SER A 739 -4.40 -23.02 -1.95
C SER A 739 -3.10 -22.57 -2.63
N THR A 740 -1.97 -22.57 -1.92
CA THR A 740 -0.68 -22.05 -2.39
C THR A 740 0.41 -23.12 -2.36
N SER A 741 1.12 -23.25 -3.48
CA SER A 741 2.15 -24.26 -3.73
C SER A 741 3.39 -23.63 -4.39
N VAL A 742 4.45 -24.42 -4.56
CA VAL A 742 5.72 -23.92 -5.08
C VAL A 742 6.35 -24.87 -6.09
N ALA A 743 6.88 -24.29 -7.16
CA ALA A 743 7.73 -24.97 -8.13
C ALA A 743 9.17 -24.51 -7.91
N TYR A 744 10.10 -25.46 -7.86
CA TYR A 744 11.52 -25.22 -7.60
C TYR A 744 12.39 -26.04 -8.57
N ASN A 745 13.71 -25.82 -8.51
CA ASN A 745 14.68 -26.35 -9.49
C ASN A 745 14.37 -25.95 -10.92
N ILE A 746 13.75 -24.78 -11.09
CA ILE A 746 13.58 -24.15 -12.40
C ILE A 746 14.94 -23.58 -12.80
N ALA A 747 15.36 -23.78 -14.05
CA ALA A 747 16.68 -23.37 -14.50
C ALA A 747 16.90 -21.84 -14.41
N ASP A 748 15.84 -21.09 -14.68
CA ASP A 748 15.77 -19.63 -14.60
C ASP A 748 14.31 -19.18 -14.43
N THR A 749 14.11 -18.10 -13.68
CA THR A 749 12.80 -17.46 -13.48
C THR A 749 12.83 -15.98 -13.90
N SER A 750 13.88 -15.55 -14.59
CA SER A 750 14.12 -14.14 -14.89
C SER A 750 13.03 -13.50 -15.76
N ASP A 751 12.32 -14.29 -16.55
CA ASP A 751 11.22 -13.91 -17.42
C ASP A 751 9.84 -14.32 -16.89
N LEU A 752 9.77 -14.85 -15.67
CA LEU A 752 8.51 -15.22 -15.01
C LEU A 752 8.00 -14.06 -14.17
N VAL A 753 6.68 -13.90 -14.12
CA VAL A 753 6.03 -12.78 -13.43
C VAL A 753 4.78 -13.25 -12.69
N PRO A 754 4.44 -12.62 -11.55
CA PRO A 754 3.14 -12.86 -10.92
C PRO A 754 1.98 -12.56 -11.88
N GLY A 755 0.94 -13.39 -11.85
CA GLY A 755 -0.21 -13.34 -12.77
C GLY A 755 -0.09 -14.29 -13.97
N MET A 756 1.11 -14.74 -14.33
CA MET A 756 1.27 -15.76 -15.38
C MET A 756 0.57 -17.06 -14.98
N GLN A 757 -0.19 -17.63 -15.92
CA GLN A 757 -0.75 -18.96 -15.70
C GLN A 757 0.37 -19.99 -15.83
N ILE A 758 0.33 -21.01 -14.98
CA ILE A 758 1.30 -22.11 -14.96
C ILE A 758 0.58 -23.44 -15.06
N ALA A 759 1.04 -24.31 -15.96
CA ALA A 759 0.48 -25.65 -16.14
C ALA A 759 1.57 -26.71 -16.22
N GLY A 760 1.26 -27.93 -15.78
CA GLY A 760 2.16 -29.08 -15.79
C GLY A 760 1.48 -30.36 -15.31
N ASN A 761 2.07 -31.52 -15.58
CA ASN A 761 1.46 -32.83 -15.31
C ASN A 761 1.11 -33.12 -13.83
N PHE A 762 1.67 -32.36 -12.88
CA PHE A 762 1.41 -32.47 -11.44
C PHE A 762 0.75 -31.22 -10.86
N LEU A 763 0.20 -30.38 -11.73
CA LEU A 763 -0.66 -29.24 -11.41
C LEU A 763 -2.11 -29.60 -11.78
N THR A 764 -2.57 -30.77 -11.32
CA THR A 764 -3.96 -31.22 -11.52
C THR A 764 -4.83 -30.76 -10.37
N GLU A 765 -5.90 -30.05 -10.70
CA GLU A 765 -6.95 -29.64 -9.77
C GLU A 765 -7.77 -30.85 -9.29
N SER A 766 -8.42 -30.71 -8.13
CA SER A 766 -9.42 -31.69 -7.68
C SER A 766 -10.53 -31.78 -8.73
N ALA A 767 -11.02 -32.98 -9.05
CA ALA A 767 -12.03 -33.21 -10.09
C ALA A 767 -13.40 -32.51 -9.86
N SER A 768 -13.52 -31.66 -8.84
CA SER A 768 -14.69 -30.86 -8.46
C SER A 768 -14.58 -29.39 -8.88
N ASP A 769 -13.42 -28.96 -9.38
CA ASP A 769 -13.08 -27.57 -9.65
C ASP A 769 -12.31 -27.55 -10.98
N ASP A 770 -13.00 -27.21 -12.07
CA ASP A 770 -12.46 -27.20 -13.44
C ASP A 770 -12.63 -25.83 -14.12
N ASP A 771 -12.90 -24.78 -13.33
CA ASP A 771 -13.36 -23.48 -13.82
C ASP A 771 -12.39 -22.30 -13.62
N MET A 772 -11.19 -22.50 -13.06
CA MET A 772 -10.20 -21.42 -12.85
C MET A 772 -8.75 -21.80 -13.24
N THR A 773 -7.87 -20.80 -13.27
CA THR A 773 -6.48 -20.95 -13.76
C THR A 773 -5.46 -20.81 -12.64
N ILE A 774 -4.55 -21.78 -12.55
CA ILE A 774 -3.40 -21.75 -11.63
C ILE A 774 -2.44 -20.64 -12.07
N THR A 775 -2.14 -19.71 -11.17
CA THR A 775 -1.30 -18.55 -11.47
C THR A 775 -0.09 -18.46 -10.57
N ILE A 776 1.01 -17.94 -11.11
CA ILE A 776 2.17 -17.53 -10.33
C ILE A 776 1.75 -16.37 -9.43
N THR A 777 1.92 -16.52 -8.13
CA THR A 777 1.62 -15.47 -7.13
C THR A 777 2.87 -14.79 -6.61
N GLY A 778 4.06 -15.37 -6.85
CA GLY A 778 5.32 -14.75 -6.46
C GLY A 778 6.55 -15.40 -7.09
N ILE A 779 7.58 -14.60 -7.36
CA ILE A 779 8.91 -15.09 -7.75
C ILE A 779 9.80 -15.03 -6.50
N GLN A 780 10.19 -16.19 -5.96
CA GLN A 780 10.86 -16.27 -4.66
C GLN A 780 12.38 -16.27 -4.80
N SER A 781 12.89 -16.88 -5.86
CA SER A 781 14.32 -16.92 -6.17
C SER A 781 14.50 -17.13 -7.68
N PRO A 782 15.72 -17.01 -8.24
CA PRO A 782 16.00 -17.31 -9.65
C PRO A 782 15.66 -18.74 -10.10
N THR A 783 15.26 -19.63 -9.19
CA THR A 783 14.96 -21.04 -9.47
C THR A 783 13.61 -21.48 -8.88
N ARG A 784 12.83 -20.56 -8.30
CA ARG A 784 11.66 -20.88 -7.50
C ARG A 784 10.53 -19.87 -7.69
N VAL A 785 9.34 -20.38 -7.98
CA VAL A 785 8.11 -19.60 -8.11
C VAL A 785 7.02 -20.17 -7.23
N GLN A 786 6.29 -19.28 -6.57
CA GLN A 786 5.08 -19.56 -5.82
C GLN A 786 3.88 -19.42 -6.75
N PHE A 787 2.93 -20.32 -6.61
CA PHE A 787 1.71 -20.32 -7.40
C PHE A 787 0.50 -20.71 -6.54
N SER A 788 -0.69 -20.32 -6.98
CA SER A 788 -1.92 -20.53 -6.23
C SER A 788 -3.08 -20.89 -7.16
N ASP A 789 -4.02 -21.63 -6.59
CA ASP A 789 -5.38 -21.80 -7.10
C ASP A 789 -6.34 -21.19 -6.05
N PRO A 790 -7.21 -20.23 -6.42
CA PRO A 790 -8.10 -19.56 -5.48
C PRO A 790 -9.25 -20.43 -4.92
N LEU A 791 -9.67 -21.50 -5.60
CA LEU A 791 -10.87 -22.27 -5.23
C LEU A 791 -10.58 -23.73 -4.84
N GLY A 792 -9.46 -24.30 -5.30
CA GLY A 792 -9.17 -25.72 -5.18
C GLY A 792 -7.89 -26.09 -4.42
N PRO A 793 -7.89 -27.19 -3.66
CA PRO A 793 -6.65 -27.81 -3.21
C PRO A 793 -6.00 -28.62 -4.34
N PHE A 794 -4.69 -28.46 -4.53
CA PHE A 794 -3.91 -29.29 -5.46
C PHE A 794 -3.94 -30.77 -5.06
N VAL A 795 -4.21 -31.65 -6.02
CA VAL A 795 -4.12 -33.11 -5.85
C VAL A 795 -3.00 -33.64 -6.74
N ASN A 796 -2.11 -34.47 -6.15
CA ASN A 796 -0.93 -35.10 -6.77
C ASN A 796 0.34 -34.21 -6.85
N PHE A 797 1.16 -34.27 -5.79
CA PHE A 797 2.54 -33.80 -5.86
C PHE A 797 3.48 -34.96 -6.16
N GLY A 798 4.38 -34.78 -7.14
CA GLY A 798 5.41 -35.75 -7.49
C GLY A 798 6.81 -35.18 -7.25
N ALA A 799 7.70 -35.97 -6.64
CA ALA A 799 9.12 -35.62 -6.47
C ALA A 799 9.92 -35.67 -7.80
N THR A 800 9.27 -36.03 -8.91
CA THR A 800 9.87 -36.06 -10.25
C THR A 800 9.67 -34.73 -10.96
N PRO A 801 10.69 -34.20 -11.65
CA PRO A 801 10.52 -33.01 -12.48
C PRO A 801 9.40 -33.17 -13.51
N SER A 802 8.61 -32.12 -13.70
CA SER A 802 7.61 -31.97 -14.76
C SER A 802 7.97 -30.82 -15.68
N THR A 803 7.50 -30.88 -16.92
CA THR A 803 7.53 -29.73 -17.81
C THR A 803 6.45 -28.76 -17.36
N LEU A 804 6.88 -27.60 -16.90
CA LEU A 804 6.08 -26.44 -16.58
C LEU A 804 5.96 -25.58 -17.83
N THR A 805 4.74 -25.19 -18.16
CA THR A 805 4.40 -24.28 -19.26
C THR A 805 3.78 -23.03 -18.67
N PHE A 806 3.98 -21.91 -19.37
CA PHE A 806 3.56 -20.58 -18.89
C PHE A 806 2.76 -19.89 -20.00
N ILE A 807 1.69 -19.20 -19.61
CA ILE A 807 0.94 -18.32 -20.50
C ILE A 807 1.27 -16.88 -20.12
N ASP A 808 1.57 -16.07 -21.14
CA ASP A 808 2.03 -14.71 -20.95
C ASP A 808 0.91 -13.79 -20.45
N VAL A 809 1.32 -12.73 -19.75
CA VAL A 809 0.45 -11.65 -19.31
C VAL A 809 0.51 -10.48 -20.29
N ALA A 810 -0.51 -9.62 -20.26
CA ALA A 810 -0.45 -8.31 -20.91
C ALA A 810 0.74 -7.53 -20.34
N ARG A 811 1.40 -6.76 -21.19
CA ARG A 811 2.62 -6.03 -20.82
C ARG A 811 2.60 -4.62 -21.39
N THR A 812 3.20 -3.69 -20.68
CA THR A 812 3.29 -2.29 -21.10
C THR A 812 4.66 -1.98 -21.66
N PHE A 813 4.70 -1.34 -22.82
CA PHE A 813 5.89 -0.68 -23.33
C PHE A 813 5.80 0.82 -23.07
N THR A 814 6.73 1.35 -22.28
CA THR A 814 6.72 2.75 -21.86
C THR A 814 7.80 3.55 -22.59
N LEU A 815 7.38 4.66 -23.18
CA LEU A 815 8.24 5.70 -23.73
C LEU A 815 8.26 6.88 -22.78
N THR A 816 9.43 7.31 -22.34
CA THR A 816 9.57 8.41 -21.37
C THR A 816 10.78 9.29 -21.63
N GLY A 817 11.04 10.21 -20.71
CA GLY A 817 12.19 11.09 -20.69
C GLY A 817 11.85 12.55 -20.88
N SER A 818 12.87 13.39 -20.70
CA SER A 818 12.75 14.86 -20.72
C SER A 818 13.12 15.50 -22.06
N ASN A 819 13.68 14.74 -23.01
CA ASN A 819 14.11 15.29 -24.30
C ASN A 819 12.90 15.67 -25.18
N THR A 820 12.76 16.97 -25.45
CA THR A 820 11.68 17.52 -26.28
C THR A 820 11.98 17.51 -27.79
N GLY A 821 13.17 17.05 -28.18
CA GLY A 821 13.51 16.80 -29.58
C GLY A 821 12.71 15.63 -30.17
N ASN A 822 12.86 15.40 -31.47
CA ASN A 822 12.19 14.29 -32.14
C ASN A 822 12.90 12.97 -31.81
N ASN A 823 12.60 12.36 -30.66
CA ASN A 823 13.00 10.98 -30.38
C ASN A 823 12.16 10.06 -31.26
N VAL A 824 12.78 9.17 -32.03
CA VAL A 824 12.11 8.39 -33.07
C VAL A 824 12.29 6.90 -32.82
N LEU A 825 11.18 6.17 -32.87
CA LEU A 825 11.15 4.71 -32.89
C LEU A 825 10.59 4.25 -34.25
N LYS A 826 11.49 3.80 -35.13
CA LYS A 826 11.13 3.09 -36.37
C LYS A 826 10.80 1.60 -36.22
N PRO A 827 11.32 0.87 -35.20
CA PRO A 827 10.95 -0.53 -35.03
C PRO A 827 9.44 -0.74 -34.94
N ILE A 828 8.98 -1.89 -35.44
CA ILE A 828 7.57 -2.29 -35.36
C ILE A 828 7.30 -2.91 -33.99
N ILE A 829 6.34 -2.33 -33.26
CA ILE A 829 5.77 -2.89 -32.04
C ILE A 829 4.64 -3.85 -32.44
N ALA A 830 4.63 -5.04 -31.87
CA ALA A 830 3.62 -6.08 -32.10
C ALA A 830 3.21 -6.70 -30.76
N ASP A 831 2.13 -7.49 -30.76
CA ASP A 831 1.74 -8.29 -29.61
C ASP A 831 2.60 -9.54 -29.45
N SER A 832 2.50 -10.18 -28.28
CA SER A 832 2.94 -11.57 -28.14
C SER A 832 1.93 -12.52 -28.78
N PRO A 833 2.32 -13.78 -29.05
CA PRO A 833 1.40 -14.77 -29.63
C PRO A 833 0.14 -15.05 -28.80
N THR A 834 0.16 -14.74 -27.50
CA THR A 834 -0.91 -15.11 -26.55
C THR A 834 -1.54 -13.92 -25.80
N ASN A 835 -0.94 -12.72 -25.87
CA ASN A 835 -1.37 -11.56 -25.11
C ASN A 835 -0.90 -10.23 -25.71
N VAL A 836 -1.58 -9.14 -25.36
CA VAL A 836 -1.40 -7.81 -25.93
C VAL A 836 -0.17 -7.07 -25.39
N VAL A 837 0.28 -6.07 -26.14
CA VAL A 837 1.21 -5.03 -25.68
C VAL A 837 0.47 -3.70 -25.61
N ASN A 838 0.44 -3.09 -24.42
CA ASN A 838 -0.01 -1.72 -24.21
C ASN A 838 1.15 -0.74 -24.46
N LEU A 839 0.83 0.49 -24.82
CA LEU A 839 1.81 1.56 -25.04
C LEU A 839 1.53 2.74 -24.12
N ASP A 840 2.51 3.07 -23.27
CA ASP A 840 2.42 4.26 -22.42
C ASP A 840 3.45 5.32 -22.84
N LYS A 841 3.04 6.58 -22.87
CA LYS A 841 3.90 7.74 -23.04
C LYS A 841 3.85 8.59 -21.77
N THR A 842 4.96 8.62 -21.05
CA THR A 842 5.14 9.40 -19.81
C THR A 842 6.28 10.42 -19.96
N GLY A 843 6.47 11.29 -18.98
CA GLY A 843 7.52 12.32 -18.99
C GLY A 843 7.31 13.44 -20.03
N ALA A 844 7.99 14.57 -19.83
CA ALA A 844 7.74 15.80 -20.60
C ALA A 844 8.23 15.75 -22.08
N GLY A 845 9.01 14.74 -22.47
CA GLY A 845 9.64 14.63 -23.78
C GLY A 845 8.69 14.29 -24.92
N LYS A 846 9.23 14.31 -26.15
CA LYS A 846 8.50 13.93 -27.38
C LYS A 846 9.01 12.61 -27.94
N TRP A 847 8.09 11.71 -28.30
CA TRP A 847 8.39 10.47 -29.03
C TRP A 847 7.57 10.39 -30.32
N ILE A 848 8.19 9.87 -31.39
CA ILE A 848 7.58 9.67 -32.71
C ILE A 848 7.66 8.20 -33.08
N LEU A 849 6.51 7.56 -33.28
CA LEU A 849 6.39 6.21 -33.81
C LEU A 849 6.24 6.25 -35.32
N GLN A 850 7.22 5.66 -36.01
CA GLN A 850 7.27 5.60 -37.48
C GLN A 850 7.07 4.20 -38.05
N GLY A 851 7.15 3.17 -37.21
CA GLY A 851 6.86 1.80 -37.60
C GLY A 851 5.40 1.61 -38.03
N ALA A 852 5.16 0.64 -38.90
CA ALA A 852 3.81 0.11 -39.15
C ALA A 852 3.46 -0.85 -38.01
N ASN A 853 3.14 -0.29 -36.84
CA ASN A 853 2.88 -1.06 -35.63
C ASN A 853 1.64 -1.94 -35.77
N THR A 854 1.59 -3.03 -35.01
CA THR A 854 0.50 -4.01 -35.01
C THR A 854 0.14 -4.48 -33.60
N TYR A 855 0.49 -3.72 -32.57
CA TYR A 855 0.02 -4.02 -31.21
C TYR A 855 -1.47 -3.71 -31.11
N THR A 856 -2.19 -4.47 -30.29
CA THR A 856 -3.63 -4.32 -30.14
C THR A 856 -4.07 -3.86 -28.75
N GLY A 857 -3.11 -3.64 -27.84
CA GLY A 857 -3.37 -3.06 -26.52
C GLY A 857 -3.60 -1.55 -26.53
N ASP A 858 -3.97 -1.03 -25.37
CA ASP A 858 -4.35 0.37 -25.18
C ASP A 858 -3.15 1.31 -25.31
N THR A 859 -3.44 2.59 -25.61
CA THR A 859 -2.43 3.65 -25.68
C THR A 859 -2.72 4.76 -24.66
N THR A 860 -1.84 4.95 -23.69
CA THR A 860 -1.95 5.97 -22.64
C THR A 860 -0.89 7.06 -22.85
N ILE A 861 -1.27 8.33 -22.70
CA ILE A 861 -0.37 9.48 -22.83
C ILE A 861 -0.56 10.36 -21.60
N GLU A 862 0.29 10.17 -20.61
CA GLU A 862 0.23 10.85 -19.32
C GLU A 862 0.91 12.22 -19.36
N SER A 863 1.96 12.37 -20.19
CA SER A 863 2.71 13.62 -20.30
C SER A 863 3.49 13.76 -21.60
N GLY A 864 3.84 14.99 -21.95
CA GLY A 864 4.64 15.31 -23.14
C GLY A 864 3.88 15.06 -24.44
N VAL A 865 4.60 14.63 -25.48
CA VAL A 865 4.03 14.44 -26.82
C VAL A 865 4.29 13.02 -27.32
N LEU A 866 3.24 12.27 -27.62
CA LEU A 866 3.32 11.09 -28.49
C LEU A 866 2.92 11.51 -29.90
N SER A 867 3.67 11.10 -30.92
CA SER A 867 3.36 11.35 -32.33
C SER A 867 3.33 10.04 -33.10
N ILE A 868 2.28 9.80 -33.88
CA ILE A 868 2.16 8.63 -34.76
C ILE A 868 2.08 9.09 -36.22
N THR A 869 2.81 8.42 -37.11
CA THR A 869 2.88 8.81 -38.53
C THR A 869 2.01 7.94 -39.45
N ASN A 870 1.33 6.93 -38.90
CA ASN A 870 0.42 6.04 -39.62
C ASN A 870 -0.78 5.74 -38.72
N SER A 871 -1.94 5.44 -39.31
CA SER A 871 -3.11 4.91 -38.62
C SER A 871 -2.94 3.40 -38.39
N PHE A 872 -2.61 3.00 -37.17
CA PHE A 872 -2.34 1.60 -36.81
C PHE A 872 -2.98 1.16 -35.50
N LEU A 873 -3.70 2.05 -34.80
CA LEU A 873 -4.34 1.71 -33.54
C LEU A 873 -5.41 0.65 -33.80
N ALA A 874 -5.59 -0.26 -32.85
CA ALA A 874 -6.58 -1.32 -33.00
C ALA A 874 -8.00 -0.78 -32.74
N ASP A 875 -8.96 -1.22 -33.54
CA ASP A 875 -10.37 -0.79 -33.44
C ASP A 875 -11.01 -1.06 -32.06
N ALA A 876 -10.45 -1.96 -31.26
CA ALA A 876 -10.91 -2.30 -29.92
C ALA A 876 -10.05 -1.72 -28.78
N ALA A 877 -8.92 -1.07 -29.12
CA ALA A 877 -8.02 -0.48 -28.13
C ALA A 877 -8.51 0.90 -27.70
N ASP A 878 -8.33 1.21 -26.42
CA ASP A 878 -8.64 2.51 -25.87
C ASP A 878 -7.45 3.47 -25.99
N VAL A 879 -7.77 4.76 -26.07
CA VAL A 879 -6.78 5.85 -26.02
C VAL A 879 -7.08 6.75 -24.83
N SER A 880 -6.11 6.94 -23.94
CA SER A 880 -6.21 7.89 -22.82
C SER A 880 -5.16 8.98 -22.93
N ILE A 881 -5.55 10.23 -22.69
CA ILE A 881 -4.67 11.41 -22.74
C ILE A 881 -4.92 12.28 -21.50
N ASP A 882 -3.92 12.40 -20.63
CA ASP A 882 -4.05 13.17 -19.38
C ASP A 882 -3.85 14.68 -19.60
N ALA A 883 -4.28 15.48 -18.62
CA ALA A 883 -4.14 16.92 -18.65
C ALA A 883 -2.69 17.37 -18.96
N GLY A 884 -2.54 18.15 -20.04
CA GLY A 884 -1.25 18.71 -20.47
C GLY A 884 -0.42 17.81 -21.38
N ALA A 885 -0.86 16.58 -21.65
CA ALA A 885 -0.28 15.73 -22.68
C ALA A 885 -0.86 16.02 -24.07
N ILE A 886 -0.11 15.64 -25.12
CA ILE A 886 -0.51 15.84 -26.52
C ILE A 886 -0.34 14.54 -27.31
N PHE A 887 -1.37 14.19 -28.06
CA PHE A 887 -1.29 13.17 -29.10
C PHE A 887 -1.26 13.80 -30.50
N ASP A 888 -0.12 13.69 -31.16
CA ASP A 888 0.13 14.23 -32.50
C ASP A 888 -0.17 13.19 -33.58
N LEU A 889 -1.32 13.31 -34.23
CA LEU A 889 -1.81 12.45 -35.30
C LEU A 889 -1.20 12.89 -36.64
N SER A 890 0.08 12.58 -36.84
CA SER A 890 0.89 13.02 -37.99
C SER A 890 0.68 12.16 -39.25
N PHE A 891 -0.58 11.85 -39.56
CA PHE A 891 -1.00 11.13 -40.76
C PHE A 891 -2.24 11.79 -41.38
N ALA A 892 -2.70 11.30 -42.53
CA ALA A 892 -3.93 11.78 -43.16
C ALA A 892 -5.02 10.71 -43.07
N GLY A 893 -6.27 11.13 -42.83
CA GLY A 893 -7.42 10.23 -42.70
C GLY A 893 -7.82 9.99 -41.24
N THR A 894 -8.60 8.95 -41.01
CA THR A 894 -9.14 8.57 -39.70
C THR A 894 -8.60 7.20 -39.29
N ASP A 895 -8.11 7.09 -38.06
CA ASP A 895 -7.79 5.82 -37.40
C ASP A 895 -8.93 5.43 -36.46
N THR A 896 -9.28 4.14 -36.36
CA THR A 896 -10.44 3.69 -35.57
C THR A 896 -9.98 3.13 -34.24
N ILE A 897 -10.69 3.48 -33.16
CA ILE A 897 -10.39 3.04 -31.79
C ILE A 897 -11.66 2.63 -31.05
N GLY A 898 -11.48 1.96 -29.91
CA GLY A 898 -12.53 1.62 -28.96
C GLY A 898 -13.10 2.89 -28.32
N ALA A 899 -12.60 3.24 -27.14
CA ALA A 899 -12.95 4.48 -26.44
C ALA A 899 -11.79 5.49 -26.39
N LEU A 900 -12.17 6.75 -26.14
CA LEU A 900 -11.25 7.86 -25.92
C LEU A 900 -11.51 8.47 -24.55
N PHE A 901 -10.45 8.66 -23.77
CA PHE A 901 -10.46 9.38 -22.50
C PHE A 901 -9.60 10.64 -22.64
N LEU A 902 -10.13 11.80 -22.26
CA LEU A 902 -9.34 13.02 -22.11
C LEU A 902 -9.48 13.50 -20.67
N ASP A 903 -8.35 13.56 -19.96
CA ASP A 903 -8.23 13.89 -18.54
C ASP A 903 -9.14 12.99 -17.67
N GLY A 904 -8.99 11.68 -17.84
CA GLY A 904 -9.80 10.65 -17.17
C GLY A 904 -11.25 10.53 -17.63
N ALA A 905 -11.80 11.51 -18.35
CA ALA A 905 -13.20 11.51 -18.76
C ALA A 905 -13.43 10.84 -20.12
N SER A 906 -14.26 9.80 -20.15
CA SER A 906 -14.73 9.09 -21.36
C SER A 906 -15.43 10.03 -22.35
N LYS A 907 -15.23 9.81 -23.65
CA LYS A 907 -15.73 10.68 -24.72
C LYS A 907 -16.75 9.95 -25.62
N PRO A 908 -17.80 10.65 -26.08
CA PRO A 908 -18.84 10.04 -26.93
C PRO A 908 -18.30 9.58 -28.28
N MET A 909 -18.99 8.63 -28.91
CA MET A 909 -18.68 8.17 -30.26
C MET A 909 -18.68 9.33 -31.28
N GLY A 910 -17.73 9.30 -32.21
CA GLY A 910 -17.58 10.32 -33.24
C GLY A 910 -16.14 10.50 -33.70
N THR A 911 -15.90 11.49 -34.57
CA THR A 911 -14.54 11.82 -35.01
C THR A 911 -13.92 12.91 -34.14
N TYR A 912 -12.69 12.67 -33.69
CA TYR A 912 -11.89 13.60 -32.88
C TYR A 912 -10.65 14.04 -33.64
N GLY A 913 -10.32 15.32 -33.54
CA GLY A 913 -9.12 15.87 -34.16
C GLY A 913 -8.65 17.16 -33.49
N ALA A 914 -7.54 17.69 -34.02
CA ALA A 914 -6.99 18.96 -33.57
C ALA A 914 -7.98 20.13 -33.83
N ILE A 915 -7.81 21.23 -33.09
CA ILE A 915 -8.55 22.48 -33.38
C ILE A 915 -8.27 22.94 -34.83
N GLY A 916 -9.32 23.10 -35.61
CA GLY A 916 -9.28 23.43 -37.04
C GLY A 916 -9.12 22.22 -37.98
N SER A 917 -9.23 20.99 -37.49
CA SER A 917 -9.14 19.76 -38.30
C SER A 917 -10.42 19.45 -39.09
N GLY A 918 -11.57 20.01 -38.70
CA GLY A 918 -12.86 19.68 -39.28
C GLY A 918 -13.47 18.38 -38.74
N ALA A 919 -12.95 17.85 -37.64
CA ALA A 919 -13.55 16.73 -36.91
C ALA A 919 -14.91 17.11 -36.29
N GLN A 920 -15.74 16.13 -35.95
CA GLN A 920 -16.98 16.38 -35.21
C GLN A 920 -16.68 17.01 -33.84
N PHE A 921 -15.63 16.54 -33.18
CA PHE A 921 -15.15 17.05 -31.91
C PHE A 921 -13.69 17.50 -32.06
N GLU A 922 -13.43 18.77 -31.80
CA GLU A 922 -12.08 19.33 -31.85
C GLU A 922 -11.55 19.58 -30.44
N THR A 923 -10.28 19.28 -30.22
CA THR A 923 -9.67 19.36 -28.87
C THR A 923 -8.20 19.78 -28.94
N SER A 924 -7.73 20.43 -27.88
CA SER A 924 -6.31 20.81 -27.72
C SER A 924 -5.41 19.64 -27.32
N PHE A 925 -5.98 18.52 -26.90
CA PHE A 925 -5.24 17.29 -26.59
C PHE A 925 -4.70 16.60 -27.85
N LEU A 926 -5.22 16.96 -29.03
CA LEU A 926 -4.82 16.40 -30.32
C LEU A 926 -4.13 17.45 -31.20
N THR A 927 -3.06 17.05 -31.90
CA THR A 927 -2.44 17.83 -32.98
C THR A 927 -2.29 17.01 -34.25
N GLY A 928 -1.81 17.61 -35.34
CA GLY A 928 -1.60 16.92 -36.61
C GLY A 928 -2.81 17.00 -37.55
N THR A 929 -2.74 16.24 -38.65
CA THR A 929 -3.76 16.22 -39.72
C THR A 929 -4.68 15.01 -39.67
N GLY A 930 -4.36 14.02 -38.84
CA GLY A 930 -5.14 12.79 -38.67
C GLY A 930 -6.29 12.98 -37.71
N LEU A 931 -7.24 12.04 -37.76
CA LEU A 931 -8.42 11.99 -36.90
C LEU A 931 -8.49 10.64 -36.18
N LEU A 932 -9.13 10.61 -35.01
CA LEU A 932 -9.55 9.37 -34.33
C LEU A 932 -11.05 9.16 -34.55
N GLY A 933 -11.45 7.96 -34.89
CA GLY A 933 -12.85 7.51 -34.96
C GLY A 933 -13.17 6.66 -33.75
N VAL A 934 -13.93 7.22 -32.81
CA VAL A 934 -14.31 6.55 -31.55
C VAL A 934 -15.57 5.72 -31.79
N THR A 935 -15.50 4.41 -31.54
CA THR A 935 -16.56 3.44 -31.87
C THR A 935 -17.27 2.86 -30.66
N ALA A 936 -16.69 3.02 -29.47
CA ALA A 936 -17.30 2.67 -28.20
C ALA A 936 -17.26 3.88 -27.26
N VAL A 937 -18.27 3.98 -26.41
CA VAL A 937 -18.15 4.75 -25.17
C VAL A 937 -17.94 3.71 -24.09
N VAL A 938 -16.83 3.79 -23.35
CA VAL A 938 -16.75 3.06 -22.09
C VAL A 938 -17.67 3.83 -21.15
N ASP A 939 -18.84 3.27 -20.94
CA ASP A 939 -19.80 3.74 -19.96
C ASP A 939 -19.13 3.64 -18.57
N SER A 940 -18.56 4.74 -18.12
CA SER A 940 -18.71 5.18 -16.73
C SER A 940 -20.15 5.68 -16.49
N LEU A 941 -21.14 5.11 -17.19
CA LEU A 941 -22.52 5.57 -17.20
C LEU A 941 -23.19 5.04 -15.95
N VAL A 942 -22.97 5.78 -14.88
CA VAL A 942 -23.87 5.75 -13.76
C VAL A 942 -25.05 6.62 -14.15
N THR A 943 -26.17 5.98 -14.47
CA THR A 943 -27.39 6.69 -14.89
C THR A 943 -27.74 7.77 -13.85
N GLY A 944 -27.94 9.03 -14.26
CA GLY A 944 -28.18 10.14 -13.32
C GLY A 944 -26.92 10.90 -12.84
N ASP A 945 -25.72 10.48 -13.23
CA ASP A 945 -24.47 11.23 -13.04
C ASP A 945 -24.35 12.29 -14.14
N TYR A 946 -24.90 13.46 -13.88
CA TYR A 946 -25.04 14.53 -14.87
C TYR A 946 -23.79 15.40 -15.01
N ASN A 947 -22.80 15.23 -14.13
CA ASN A 947 -21.52 15.91 -14.24
C ASN A 947 -20.38 14.97 -14.72
N ASN A 948 -20.64 13.65 -14.77
CA ASN A 948 -19.77 12.58 -15.24
C ASN A 948 -18.52 12.37 -14.34
N ASP A 949 -18.65 12.60 -13.03
CA ASP A 949 -17.60 12.39 -12.03
C ASP A 949 -17.52 10.93 -11.52
N GLY A 950 -18.39 10.06 -12.05
CA GLY A 950 -18.47 8.64 -11.70
C GLY A 950 -19.27 8.35 -10.44
N ILE A 951 -19.89 9.36 -9.81
CA ILE A 951 -20.69 9.24 -8.59
C ILE A 951 -21.97 10.08 -8.71
N VAL A 952 -23.15 9.46 -8.66
CA VAL A 952 -24.41 10.22 -8.61
C VAL A 952 -24.56 10.87 -7.24
N ASN A 953 -24.36 12.18 -7.15
CA ASN A 953 -24.38 12.95 -5.91
C ASN A 953 -25.09 14.30 -6.06
N ALA A 954 -24.96 15.16 -5.05
CA ALA A 954 -25.65 16.46 -5.03
C ALA A 954 -25.13 17.44 -6.10
N ALA A 955 -23.93 17.24 -6.63
CA ALA A 955 -23.39 18.02 -7.73
C ALA A 955 -24.19 17.78 -9.02
N ASP A 956 -24.64 16.55 -9.29
CA ASP A 956 -25.46 16.21 -10.47
C ASP A 956 -26.83 16.86 -10.44
N TYR A 957 -27.39 17.04 -9.24
CA TYR A 957 -28.63 17.79 -9.06
C TYR A 957 -28.49 19.23 -9.55
N THR A 958 -27.33 19.85 -9.29
CA THR A 958 -27.10 21.22 -9.75
C THR A 958 -27.01 21.30 -11.26
N VAL A 959 -26.39 20.31 -11.92
CA VAL A 959 -26.35 20.23 -13.39
C VAL A 959 -27.72 20.00 -14.00
N TRP A 960 -28.55 19.11 -13.43
CA TRP A 960 -29.94 18.94 -13.87
C TRP A 960 -30.75 20.23 -13.75
N ARG A 961 -30.73 20.84 -12.56
CA ARG A 961 -31.53 22.03 -12.26
C ARG A 961 -31.17 23.18 -13.20
N ASP A 962 -29.89 23.35 -13.48
CA ASP A 962 -29.40 24.45 -14.32
C ASP A 962 -29.75 24.23 -15.81
N ASN A 963 -30.16 23.02 -16.20
CA ASN A 963 -30.57 22.65 -17.56
C ASN A 963 -32.07 22.32 -17.69
N GLU A 964 -32.90 22.59 -16.69
CA GLU A 964 -34.34 22.33 -16.74
C GLU A 964 -35.02 23.10 -17.90
N GLY A 965 -35.74 22.38 -18.76
CA GLY A 965 -36.37 22.91 -19.97
C GLY A 965 -35.52 22.83 -21.24
N ALA A 966 -34.26 22.39 -21.16
CA ALA A 966 -33.40 22.19 -22.33
C ALA A 966 -33.83 20.98 -23.19
N ALA A 967 -33.30 20.90 -24.41
CA ALA A 967 -33.61 19.81 -25.35
C ALA A 967 -32.98 18.47 -24.91
N ALA A 968 -33.51 17.36 -25.41
CA ALA A 968 -32.95 16.03 -25.18
C ALA A 968 -31.46 15.96 -25.58
N GLY A 969 -30.65 15.32 -24.74
CA GLY A 969 -29.20 15.19 -24.95
C GLY A 969 -28.35 16.32 -24.36
N THR A 970 -28.94 17.24 -23.59
CA THR A 970 -28.19 18.31 -22.89
C THR A 970 -27.47 17.81 -21.63
N LEU A 971 -28.03 16.82 -20.93
CA LEU A 971 -27.42 16.21 -19.76
C LEU A 971 -26.57 14.98 -20.17
N PRO A 972 -25.31 14.87 -19.70
CA PRO A 972 -24.56 13.61 -19.70
C PRO A 972 -25.35 12.48 -19.03
N ASN A 973 -25.16 11.22 -19.42
CA ASN A 973 -25.75 10.05 -18.76
C ASN A 973 -27.30 10.06 -18.57
N ASP A 974 -28.02 10.85 -19.37
CA ASP A 974 -29.49 10.87 -19.41
C ASP A 974 -30.05 9.80 -20.35
N LEU A 975 -30.40 8.64 -19.77
CA LEU A 975 -31.10 7.56 -20.49
C LEU A 975 -32.62 7.77 -20.67
N THR A 976 -33.21 8.78 -20.02
CA THR A 976 -34.66 9.02 -20.03
C THR A 976 -35.07 9.71 -21.33
N GLY A 977 -34.22 10.61 -21.84
CA GLY A 977 -34.45 11.38 -23.06
C GLY A 977 -35.65 12.34 -22.96
N GLY A 978 -35.93 13.06 -24.04
CA GLY A 978 -36.95 14.12 -24.04
C GLY A 978 -36.45 15.44 -23.44
N THR A 979 -37.33 16.42 -23.30
CA THR A 979 -36.99 17.72 -22.69
C THR A 979 -36.59 17.52 -21.22
N ILE A 980 -35.49 18.15 -20.80
CA ILE A 980 -34.96 18.02 -19.43
C ILE A 980 -36.00 18.51 -18.43
N GLY A 981 -36.43 17.63 -17.52
CA GLY A 981 -37.50 17.94 -16.58
C GLY A 981 -37.68 16.88 -15.49
N PRO A 982 -38.92 16.64 -15.01
CA PRO A 982 -39.20 15.75 -13.88
C PRO A 982 -38.73 14.30 -14.09
N ALA A 983 -38.62 13.84 -15.33
CA ALA A 983 -38.20 12.49 -15.65
C ALA A 983 -36.70 12.29 -15.39
N GLN A 984 -35.87 13.26 -15.79
CA GLN A 984 -34.43 13.32 -15.47
C GLN A 984 -34.20 13.54 -13.97
N TYR A 985 -34.99 14.38 -13.31
CA TYR A 985 -34.92 14.52 -11.85
C TYR A 985 -35.17 13.18 -11.13
N THR A 986 -36.16 12.43 -11.60
CA THR A 986 -36.48 11.09 -11.07
C THR A 986 -35.32 10.14 -11.33
N GLN A 987 -34.71 10.18 -12.52
CA GLN A 987 -33.53 9.39 -12.84
C GLN A 987 -32.32 9.69 -11.93
N TRP A 988 -31.98 10.96 -11.69
CA TRP A 988 -30.93 11.33 -10.72
C TRP A 988 -31.26 10.81 -9.32
N LYS A 989 -32.50 11.05 -8.86
CA LYS A 989 -32.95 10.67 -7.53
C LYS A 989 -32.89 9.16 -7.31
N ASP A 990 -33.31 8.37 -8.31
CA ASP A 990 -33.35 6.91 -8.23
C ASP A 990 -31.95 6.28 -8.22
N ASN A 991 -30.93 7.00 -8.71
CA ASN A 991 -29.56 6.52 -8.77
C ASN A 991 -28.62 7.21 -7.78
N TYR A 992 -29.10 8.12 -6.92
CA TYR A 992 -28.28 8.85 -5.96
C TYR A 992 -27.46 7.91 -5.05
N GLY A 993 -26.14 8.12 -5.01
CA GLY A 993 -25.16 7.29 -4.31
C GLY A 993 -24.56 6.17 -5.14
N SER A 994 -25.01 5.98 -6.38
CA SER A 994 -24.40 5.00 -7.30
C SER A 994 -23.02 5.48 -7.73
N THR A 995 -22.05 4.57 -7.79
CA THR A 995 -20.69 4.83 -8.28
C THR A 995 -20.35 3.86 -9.41
N THR A 996 -19.39 4.21 -10.27
CA THR A 996 -18.79 3.23 -11.18
C THR A 996 -18.27 2.03 -10.37
N PRO A 997 -18.50 0.77 -10.80
CA PRO A 997 -17.83 -0.37 -10.20
C PRO A 997 -16.31 -0.19 -10.27
N ALA A 998 -15.60 -0.42 -9.17
CA ALA A 998 -14.14 -0.52 -9.22
C ALA A 998 -13.77 -1.56 -10.28
N ALA A 999 -12.76 -1.26 -11.11
CA ALA A 999 -12.29 -2.14 -12.17
C ALA A 999 -12.02 -3.56 -11.64
N ALA A 1000 -13.02 -4.44 -11.74
CA ALA A 1000 -12.81 -5.86 -11.67
C ALA A 1000 -12.05 -6.20 -12.95
N ALA A 1001 -10.89 -6.85 -12.82
CA ALA A 1001 -10.16 -7.41 -13.93
C ALA A 1001 -11.16 -8.07 -14.89
N LEU A 1002 -11.26 -7.53 -16.11
CA LEU A 1002 -12.10 -8.10 -17.15
C LEU A 1002 -11.67 -9.56 -17.30
N SER A 1003 -12.52 -10.48 -16.84
CA SER A 1003 -12.48 -11.85 -17.28
C SER A 1003 -12.55 -11.80 -18.80
N ALA A 1004 -11.41 -12.05 -19.44
CA ALA A 1004 -11.34 -12.17 -20.88
C ALA A 1004 -12.41 -13.17 -21.28
N ALA A 1005 -13.41 -12.73 -22.06
CA ALA A 1005 -14.32 -13.66 -22.71
C ALA A 1005 -13.47 -14.57 -23.59
N VAL A 1006 -13.22 -15.77 -23.09
CA VAL A 1006 -12.56 -16.83 -23.84
C VAL A 1006 -13.39 -17.05 -25.11
N PRO A 1007 -12.81 -16.93 -26.31
CA PRO A 1007 -13.53 -17.27 -27.53
C PRO A 1007 -13.95 -18.74 -27.43
N GLU A 1008 -15.24 -19.02 -27.35
CA GLU A 1008 -15.72 -20.40 -27.31
C GLU A 1008 -15.19 -21.16 -28.55
N PRO A 1009 -14.47 -22.28 -28.38
CA PRO A 1009 -14.00 -23.07 -29.50
C PRO A 1009 -15.20 -23.77 -30.16
N THR A 1010 -15.76 -23.16 -31.20
CA THR A 1010 -16.52 -23.79 -32.30
C THR A 1010 -17.27 -25.10 -31.96
N ALA A 1011 -18.13 -25.09 -30.93
CA ALA A 1011 -18.98 -26.25 -30.60
C ALA A 1011 -19.94 -26.61 -31.75
N LEU A 1012 -20.26 -25.63 -32.60
CA LEU A 1012 -21.03 -25.80 -33.84
C LEU A 1012 -20.28 -26.60 -34.92
N LEU A 1013 -18.95 -26.61 -34.95
CA LEU A 1013 -18.18 -27.41 -35.92
C LEU A 1013 -18.12 -28.89 -35.51
N LEU A 1014 -18.09 -29.18 -34.21
CA LEU A 1014 -18.17 -30.56 -33.68
C LEU A 1014 -19.60 -31.13 -33.79
N ALA A 1015 -20.64 -30.31 -33.61
CA ALA A 1015 -22.03 -30.71 -33.80
C ALA A 1015 -22.37 -31.00 -35.29
N THR A 1016 -21.74 -30.28 -36.23
CA THR A 1016 -21.92 -30.52 -37.67
C THR A 1016 -21.11 -31.74 -38.15
N LEU A 1017 -19.90 -31.96 -37.63
CA LEU A 1017 -19.10 -33.17 -37.94
C LEU A 1017 -19.71 -34.46 -37.37
N THR A 1018 -20.35 -34.42 -36.20
CA THR A 1018 -21.08 -35.58 -35.63
C THR A 1018 -22.39 -35.87 -36.37
N ALA A 1019 -23.10 -34.85 -36.87
CA ALA A 1019 -24.28 -35.02 -37.72
C ALA A 1019 -23.94 -35.59 -39.12
N LEU A 1020 -22.78 -35.24 -39.68
CA LEU A 1020 -22.26 -35.81 -40.94
C LEU A 1020 -21.78 -37.26 -40.77
N ALA A 1021 -21.21 -37.62 -39.61
CA ALA A 1021 -20.85 -39.01 -39.32
C ALA A 1021 -22.07 -39.93 -39.09
N ALA A 1022 -23.18 -39.39 -38.55
CA ALA A 1022 -24.42 -40.13 -38.33
C ALA A 1022 -25.22 -40.41 -39.62
N SER A 1023 -25.11 -39.54 -40.63
CA SER A 1023 -25.80 -39.69 -41.92
C SER A 1023 -25.14 -40.70 -42.87
N CYS A 1024 -23.88 -41.07 -42.65
CA CYS A 1024 -23.19 -42.13 -43.40
C CYS A 1024 -23.45 -43.57 -42.90
N ARG A 1025 -24.20 -43.77 -41.80
CA ARG A 1025 -24.49 -45.12 -41.23
C ARG A 1025 -25.87 -45.71 -41.55
N ARG A 1026 -26.67 -45.10 -42.45
CA ARG A 1026 -27.94 -45.69 -42.92
C ARG A 1026 -28.02 -45.76 -44.46
N ARG A 1027 -27.22 -46.67 -45.05
CA ARG A 1027 -27.57 -47.45 -46.24
C ARG A 1027 -26.92 -48.82 -46.14
N GLY A 1028 -27.70 -49.76 -45.59
CA GLY A 1028 -27.32 -51.14 -45.29
C GLY A 1028 -28.46 -51.83 -44.56
N ALA A 1029 -29.58 -51.99 -45.28
CA ALA A 1029 -30.91 -52.54 -44.97
C ALA A 1029 -32.01 -51.49 -45.12
#